data_AF-S0DGD2-F1
#
_entry.id   AF-S0DGD2-F1
#
_cell.length_a   1.000
_cell.length_b   1.000
_cell.length_c   1.000
_cell.angle_alpha   90.00
_cell.angle_beta   90.00
_cell.angle_gamma   90.00
#
_symmetry.space_group_name_H-M   'P 1'
#
loop_
_entity.id
_entity.type
_entity.pdbx_description
1 polymer ?
#
loop_
_entity_poly.entity_id
_entity_poly.type
_entity_poly.pdbx_seq_one_letter_code
_entity_poly.pdbx_strand_id
1 'polypeptide(L)'
;TYGVPIGLINTSIGGSPAEAWIGAGALKDYPHYLEAARESAAQGYIESVTKADQRAGEEWRRTMDEKDPGVGVWNREDFDDSDWASISLPGYWADKGAGQVNGSVWFRKEIGLPASLAGKAATLRMGTIVDADSTFVNGTFVGTVSYQYPPRIYTIPAGVLKEGRNNITVRVTSNAGRGGFVEEKPYELIVEGDGIDLTGDWKYRVGAGMPPAAPQTFFQYKPTGLYNGMIAPLKNYALKGFLWYQGESNAGKPNEYKGLMAALINDWRAKWNKPRMPFIYAQLPGFMKENKLPVESGWAELREAQRQTLEIPHTGMAVTIDAGEWNDIHPLNKKTVGERLALEARRVAYGESGIVSTGPMYESAIVEDGGIVLAFSSVGSGIYTNLDLAGFTIAGPDGRYVWANAAVVSGGKIRVWSDWVPEPVSVRYAWADNPVGANLRNKEGLPASPFRADVETGVITGNGTGTHGGYDWELWRDRGDVCMILKEGGAFECSWDNINNALFRTGKKFDATRTHDQLGDISLDYGCDYHPDGNSYLCVYGWSVDPLIEFYVVEAWGNWRPPGAESKGTVEIDGGTYDIYRTTRVEQPSIQGTTTFEQYWSVRTDKKTSGTVSVSEHIRAWEKMGMELGKIYEVAFCVEGYQSRGTADVYKMSFGEQANK
;
A
#
# COMPACT_ATOMS: atom_id res chain seq x y z
N THR A 1 -14.43 -31.88 -11.00
CA THR A 1 -13.40 -31.65 -12.04
C THR A 1 -14.08 -30.99 -13.23
N TYR A 2 -13.45 -30.03 -13.91
CA TYR A 2 -14.09 -29.22 -14.96
C TYR A 2 -14.36 -29.93 -16.30
N GLY A 3 -14.23 -31.26 -16.34
CA GLY A 3 -14.47 -32.06 -17.55
C GLY A 3 -13.50 -31.81 -18.71
N VAL A 4 -12.51 -30.91 -18.53
CA VAL A 4 -11.47 -30.58 -19.50
C VAL A 4 -10.10 -30.57 -18.83
N PRO A 5 -9.01 -30.94 -19.54
CA PRO A 5 -7.66 -30.78 -19.04
C PRO A 5 -7.34 -29.31 -18.74
N ILE A 6 -6.72 -29.05 -17.59
CA ILE A 6 -6.18 -27.74 -17.23
C ILE A 6 -4.66 -27.79 -17.43
N GLY A 7 -4.14 -26.89 -18.26
CA GLY A 7 -2.70 -26.69 -18.47
C GLY A 7 -2.23 -25.34 -17.95
N LEU A 8 -0.94 -25.25 -17.59
CA LEU A 8 -0.28 -24.01 -17.20
C LEU A 8 0.89 -23.74 -18.15
N ILE A 9 0.99 -22.51 -18.64
CA ILE A 9 2.22 -22.02 -19.29
C ILE A 9 3.04 -21.34 -18.21
N ASN A 10 4.24 -21.85 -17.94
CA ASN A 10 5.12 -21.27 -16.93
C ASN A 10 6.09 -20.25 -17.55
N THR A 11 5.92 -18.98 -17.18
CA THR A 11 6.86 -17.89 -17.48
C THR A 11 7.37 -17.27 -16.18
N SER A 12 8.35 -17.91 -15.55
CA SER A 12 8.84 -17.53 -14.23
C SER A 12 10.28 -17.03 -14.25
N ILE A 13 10.51 -15.81 -13.76
CA ILE A 13 11.83 -15.26 -13.43
C ILE A 13 11.69 -14.57 -12.05
N GLY A 14 12.38 -15.09 -11.04
CA GLY A 14 12.25 -14.60 -9.66
C GLY A 14 12.79 -13.19 -9.49
N GLY A 15 12.20 -12.40 -8.58
CA GLY A 15 12.71 -11.07 -8.22
C GLY A 15 12.65 -10.04 -9.34
N SER A 16 11.79 -10.24 -10.34
CA SER A 16 11.67 -9.29 -11.46
C SER A 16 10.62 -8.22 -11.14
N PRO A 17 10.91 -6.94 -11.43
CA PRO A 17 9.98 -5.86 -11.10
C PRO A 17 8.86 -5.79 -12.15
N ALA A 18 7.69 -5.26 -11.76
CA ALA A 18 6.47 -5.27 -12.59
C ALA A 18 6.67 -4.64 -13.97
N GLU A 19 7.39 -3.52 -14.07
CA GLU A 19 7.66 -2.78 -15.30
C GLU A 19 8.44 -3.58 -16.35
N ALA A 20 9.19 -4.62 -15.95
CA ALA A 20 9.85 -5.52 -16.89
C ALA A 20 8.86 -6.35 -17.71
N TRP A 21 7.64 -6.57 -17.18
CA TRP A 21 6.59 -7.41 -17.74
C TRP A 21 5.52 -6.63 -18.52
N ILE A 22 5.67 -5.30 -18.64
CA ILE A 22 4.71 -4.41 -19.29
C ILE A 22 5.22 -4.02 -20.67
N GLY A 23 4.36 -4.02 -21.69
CA GLY A 23 4.72 -3.53 -23.01
C GLY A 23 4.90 -2.00 -23.03
N ALA A 24 5.81 -1.51 -23.87
CA ALA A 24 6.19 -0.08 -23.92
C ALA A 24 4.99 0.89 -24.00
N GLY A 25 3.97 0.56 -24.80
CA GLY A 25 2.79 1.43 -24.95
C GLY A 25 2.01 1.65 -23.64
N ALA A 26 2.04 0.69 -22.71
CA ALA A 26 1.37 0.77 -21.42
C ALA A 26 2.22 1.46 -20.34
N LEU A 27 3.47 1.80 -20.62
CA LEU A 27 4.36 2.58 -19.75
C LEU A 27 4.40 4.08 -20.12
N LYS A 28 3.47 4.57 -20.95
CA LYS A 28 3.43 5.98 -21.41
C LYS A 28 3.37 7.00 -20.26
N ASP A 29 2.76 6.63 -19.14
CA ASP A 29 2.62 7.47 -17.95
C ASP A 29 3.88 7.41 -17.05
N TYR A 30 4.89 6.63 -17.45
CA TYR A 30 6.18 6.48 -16.77
C TYR A 30 7.37 6.75 -17.72
N PRO A 31 7.62 8.02 -18.09
CA PRO A 31 8.66 8.37 -19.08
C PRO A 31 10.06 7.85 -18.73
N HIS A 32 10.40 7.79 -17.44
CA HIS A 32 11.69 7.29 -16.98
C HIS A 32 11.88 5.78 -17.25
N TYR A 33 10.82 4.97 -17.18
CA TYR A 33 10.90 3.56 -17.57
C TYR A 33 11.03 3.40 -19.09
N LEU A 34 10.39 4.26 -19.88
CA LEU A 34 10.54 4.28 -21.34
C LEU A 34 11.96 4.69 -21.77
N GLU A 35 12.56 5.64 -21.08
CA GLU A 35 13.94 6.05 -21.32
C GLU A 35 14.91 4.90 -21.06
N ALA A 36 14.79 4.23 -19.91
CA ALA A 36 15.61 3.06 -19.57
C ALA A 36 15.42 1.89 -20.58
N ALA A 37 14.19 1.69 -21.07
CA ALA A 37 13.91 0.71 -22.13
C ALA A 37 14.58 1.08 -23.46
N ARG A 38 14.58 2.37 -23.83
CA ARG A 38 15.25 2.86 -25.06
C ARG A 38 16.76 2.73 -24.98
N GLU A 39 17.36 3.04 -23.83
CA GLU A 39 18.79 2.81 -23.59
C GLU A 39 19.13 1.33 -23.78
N SER A 40 18.34 0.45 -23.15
CA SER A 40 18.52 -1.00 -23.27
C SER A 40 18.34 -1.50 -24.71
N ALA A 41 17.52 -0.83 -25.52
CA ALA A 41 17.28 -1.17 -26.92
C ALA A 41 18.33 -0.59 -27.90
N ALA A 42 19.26 0.25 -27.42
CA ALA A 42 20.28 0.85 -28.27
C ALA A 42 21.18 -0.22 -28.91
N GLN A 43 21.49 -0.03 -30.20
CA GLN A 43 22.24 -1.01 -30.97
C GLN A 43 23.61 -1.32 -30.32
N GLY A 44 23.86 -2.61 -30.04
CA GLY A 44 25.10 -3.09 -29.44
C GLY A 44 25.26 -2.85 -27.93
N TYR A 45 24.32 -2.16 -27.27
CA TYR A 45 24.43 -1.86 -25.83
C TYR A 45 24.33 -3.12 -24.96
N ILE A 46 23.34 -3.98 -25.19
CA ILE A 46 23.19 -5.24 -24.43
C ILE A 46 24.45 -6.10 -24.58
N GLU A 47 24.97 -6.24 -25.81
CA GLU A 47 26.15 -7.06 -26.08
C GLU A 47 27.41 -6.50 -25.41
N SER A 48 27.60 -5.18 -25.43
CA SER A 48 28.78 -4.53 -24.84
C SER A 48 28.79 -4.68 -23.32
N VAL A 49 27.66 -4.40 -22.68
CA VAL A 49 27.49 -4.54 -21.22
C VAL A 49 27.62 -6.01 -20.81
N THR A 50 26.95 -6.93 -21.51
CA THR A 50 27.03 -8.37 -21.20
C THR A 50 28.47 -8.89 -21.28
N LYS A 51 29.23 -8.49 -22.32
CA LYS A 51 30.64 -8.87 -22.45
C LYS A 51 31.52 -8.27 -21.34
N ALA A 52 31.24 -7.03 -20.94
CA ALA A 52 31.96 -6.38 -19.84
C ALA A 52 31.69 -7.09 -18.50
N ASP A 53 30.43 -7.36 -18.19
CA ASP A 53 30.02 -8.03 -16.95
C ASP A 53 30.56 -9.47 -16.88
N GLN A 54 30.51 -10.21 -17.99
CA GLN A 54 31.10 -11.55 -18.09
C GLN A 54 32.60 -11.53 -17.82
N ARG A 55 33.34 -10.62 -18.47
CA ARG A 55 34.78 -10.47 -18.27
C ARG A 55 35.13 -10.14 -16.82
N ALA A 56 34.41 -9.18 -16.23
CA ALA A 56 34.63 -8.79 -14.84
C ALA A 56 34.37 -9.95 -13.87
N GLY A 57 33.28 -10.72 -14.08
CA GLY A 57 32.96 -11.87 -13.24
C GLY A 57 33.91 -13.06 -13.42
N GLU A 58 34.41 -13.30 -14.63
CA GLU A 58 35.44 -14.31 -14.90
C GLU A 58 36.79 -13.93 -14.29
N GLU A 59 37.21 -12.68 -14.44
CA GLU A 59 38.45 -12.16 -13.86
C GLU A 59 38.41 -12.20 -12.33
N TRP A 60 37.29 -11.82 -11.72
CA TRP A 60 37.10 -11.88 -10.28
C TRP A 60 37.20 -13.33 -9.76
N ARG A 61 36.50 -14.28 -10.40
CA ARG A 61 36.55 -15.70 -10.01
C ARG A 61 37.93 -16.31 -10.20
N ARG A 62 38.59 -16.04 -11.34
CA ARG A 62 39.96 -16.49 -11.59
C ARG A 62 40.93 -15.98 -10.54
N THR A 63 40.86 -14.69 -10.21
CA THR A 63 41.72 -14.08 -9.19
C THR A 63 41.47 -14.68 -7.80
N MET A 64 40.20 -14.95 -7.48
CA MET A 64 39.83 -15.62 -6.23
C MET A 64 40.43 -17.03 -6.16
N ASP A 65 40.26 -17.85 -7.20
CA ASP A 65 40.80 -19.21 -7.25
C ASP A 65 42.33 -19.24 -7.22
N GLU A 66 43.01 -18.31 -7.90
CA GLU A 66 44.48 -18.16 -7.87
C GLU A 66 44.99 -17.79 -6.47
N LYS A 67 44.21 -17.05 -5.68
CA LYS A 67 44.57 -16.63 -4.31
C LYS A 67 44.16 -17.63 -3.24
N ASP A 68 43.30 -18.59 -3.55
CA ASP A 68 42.73 -19.54 -2.58
C ASP A 68 43.63 -20.78 -2.46
N PRO A 69 44.45 -20.89 -1.39
CA PRO A 69 45.36 -22.02 -1.22
C PRO A 69 44.64 -23.34 -0.93
N GLY A 70 43.32 -23.32 -0.72
CA GLY A 70 42.51 -24.50 -0.49
C GLY A 70 42.10 -25.24 -1.76
N VAL A 71 42.17 -24.60 -2.93
CA VAL A 71 41.74 -25.20 -4.20
C VAL A 71 42.56 -26.47 -4.50
N GLY A 72 41.89 -27.62 -4.54
CA GLY A 72 42.51 -28.93 -4.76
C GLY A 72 43.27 -29.51 -3.55
N VAL A 73 43.32 -28.79 -2.42
CA VAL A 73 44.11 -29.15 -1.24
C VAL A 73 43.21 -29.45 -0.04
N TRP A 74 42.30 -28.54 0.32
CA TRP A 74 41.51 -28.60 1.56
C TRP A 74 40.26 -29.46 1.44
N ASN A 75 39.90 -29.91 0.24
CA ASN A 75 38.83 -30.87 0.03
C ASN A 75 39.26 -32.32 0.30
N ARG A 76 40.57 -32.60 0.42
CA ARG A 76 41.07 -33.97 0.60
C ARG A 76 40.58 -34.59 1.91
N GLU A 77 40.39 -35.91 1.90
CA GLU A 77 39.90 -36.67 3.05
C GLU A 77 40.88 -36.60 4.22
N ASP A 78 42.17 -36.78 3.94
CA ASP A 78 43.28 -36.86 4.90
C ASP A 78 43.89 -35.51 5.25
N PHE A 79 43.23 -34.41 4.89
CA PHE A 79 43.72 -33.07 5.21
C PHE A 79 43.61 -32.77 6.71
N ASP A 80 44.74 -32.37 7.31
CA ASP A 80 44.81 -31.93 8.71
C ASP A 80 44.32 -30.48 8.84
N ASP A 81 43.17 -30.30 9.47
CA ASP A 81 42.52 -29.01 9.76
C ASP A 81 42.60 -28.64 11.25
N SER A 82 43.52 -29.26 12.01
CA SER A 82 43.67 -29.00 13.45
C SER A 82 44.04 -27.55 13.76
N ASP A 83 44.73 -26.86 12.85
CA ASP A 83 45.08 -25.43 12.95
C ASP A 83 43.93 -24.49 12.56
N TRP A 84 42.77 -25.00 12.11
CA TRP A 84 41.65 -24.17 11.70
C TRP A 84 40.86 -23.63 12.90
N ALA A 85 40.43 -22.38 12.74
CA ALA A 85 39.50 -21.74 13.65
C ALA A 85 38.14 -22.47 13.64
N SER A 86 37.34 -22.28 14.68
CA SER A 86 36.02 -22.90 14.80
C SER A 86 34.93 -21.83 14.69
N ILE A 87 33.80 -22.20 14.08
CA ILE A 87 32.62 -21.36 13.92
C ILE A 87 31.37 -22.21 14.08
N SER A 88 30.36 -21.67 14.77
CA SER A 88 29.06 -22.33 14.89
C SER A 88 28.21 -22.03 13.64
N LEU A 89 27.58 -23.03 13.03
CA LEU A 89 26.69 -22.90 11.88
C LEU A 89 25.30 -23.49 12.18
N PRO A 90 24.22 -23.00 11.53
CA PRO A 90 24.16 -21.96 10.50
C PRO A 90 24.30 -20.54 11.05
N GLY A 91 24.41 -19.55 10.16
CA GLY A 91 24.49 -18.11 10.44
C GLY A 91 25.50 -17.38 9.56
N TYR A 92 25.53 -16.04 9.65
CA TYR A 92 26.47 -15.21 8.90
C TYR A 92 27.82 -15.12 9.60
N TRP A 93 28.91 -15.36 8.88
CA TRP A 93 30.25 -15.36 9.48
C TRP A 93 30.71 -13.98 9.96
N ALA A 94 30.14 -12.91 9.40
CA ALA A 94 30.35 -11.54 9.87
C ALA A 94 29.87 -11.33 11.32
N ASP A 95 28.83 -12.05 11.76
CA ASP A 95 28.28 -11.96 13.12
C ASP A 95 28.98 -12.90 14.09
N LYS A 96 29.78 -13.83 13.57
CA LYS A 96 30.42 -14.92 14.32
C LYS A 96 31.94 -14.76 14.41
N GLY A 97 32.45 -13.54 14.23
CA GLY A 97 33.85 -13.20 14.47
C GLY A 97 34.80 -13.42 13.29
N ALA A 98 34.34 -13.95 12.14
CA ALA A 98 35.18 -14.09 10.95
C ALA A 98 35.32 -12.78 10.13
N GLY A 99 34.58 -11.74 10.51
CA GLY A 99 34.57 -10.44 9.85
C GLY A 99 33.80 -10.43 8.53
N GLN A 100 33.71 -9.26 7.90
CA GLN A 100 33.02 -9.09 6.63
C GLN A 100 33.94 -9.44 5.46
N VAL A 101 33.94 -10.71 5.07
CA VAL A 101 34.78 -11.25 4.00
C VAL A 101 33.91 -11.72 2.83
N ASN A 102 34.24 -11.22 1.63
CA ASN A 102 33.79 -11.78 0.34
C ASN A 102 34.93 -12.62 -0.27
N GLY A 103 34.63 -13.40 -1.30
CA GLY A 103 35.55 -14.37 -1.89
C GLY A 103 35.21 -15.78 -1.42
N SER A 104 36.22 -16.60 -1.11
CA SER A 104 36.03 -17.99 -0.72
C SER A 104 36.29 -18.26 0.77
N VAL A 105 35.41 -19.03 1.39
CA VAL A 105 35.55 -19.52 2.77
C VAL A 105 35.27 -21.01 2.80
N TRP A 106 36.14 -21.76 3.47
CA TRP A 106 36.04 -23.20 3.58
C TRP A 106 35.57 -23.61 4.96
N PHE A 107 34.73 -24.64 5.01
CA PHE A 107 34.16 -25.20 6.22
C PHE A 107 34.37 -26.72 6.21
N ARG A 108 34.75 -27.28 7.36
CA ARG A 108 34.95 -28.72 7.54
C ARG A 108 34.26 -29.20 8.82
N LYS A 109 33.54 -30.33 8.72
CA LYS A 109 32.94 -31.03 9.87
C LYS A 109 33.27 -32.51 9.81
N GLU A 110 33.74 -33.05 10.94
CA GLU A 110 33.84 -34.48 11.14
C GLU A 110 32.56 -35.02 11.77
N ILE A 111 32.09 -36.16 11.28
CA ILE A 111 30.97 -36.92 11.85
C ILE A 111 31.37 -38.39 12.02
N GLY A 112 30.82 -39.05 13.03
CA GLY A 112 30.96 -40.48 13.27
C GLY A 112 29.76 -41.25 12.73
N LEU A 113 29.98 -42.33 11.98
CA LEU A 113 28.93 -43.23 11.51
C LEU A 113 29.12 -44.65 12.07
N PRO A 114 28.04 -45.34 12.50
CA PRO A 114 28.11 -46.74 12.84
C PRO A 114 28.31 -47.62 11.60
N ALA A 115 28.86 -48.82 11.79
CA ALA A 115 29.06 -49.82 10.73
C ALA A 115 27.78 -50.09 9.92
N SER A 116 26.61 -50.02 10.55
CA SER A 116 25.31 -50.27 9.94
C SER A 116 24.93 -49.26 8.84
N LEU A 117 25.51 -48.06 8.85
CA LEU A 117 25.23 -46.99 7.88
C LEU A 117 26.37 -46.82 6.85
N ALA A 118 27.53 -47.43 7.09
CA ALA A 118 28.69 -47.34 6.20
C ALA A 118 28.39 -47.93 4.80
N GLY A 119 29.00 -47.33 3.78
CA GLY A 119 28.89 -47.79 2.38
C GLY A 119 27.53 -47.51 1.70
N LYS A 120 26.52 -47.03 2.43
CA LYS A 120 25.20 -46.73 1.87
C LYS A 120 25.18 -45.38 1.16
N ALA A 121 24.25 -45.23 0.22
CA ALA A 121 23.93 -43.94 -0.37
C ALA A 121 23.20 -43.07 0.65
N ALA A 122 23.33 -41.75 0.53
CA ALA A 122 22.74 -40.80 1.47
C ALA A 122 22.31 -39.50 0.80
N THR A 123 21.49 -38.71 1.50
CA THR A 123 21.14 -37.34 1.11
C THR A 123 21.78 -36.37 2.07
N LEU A 124 22.54 -35.41 1.54
CA LEU A 124 23.12 -34.32 2.31
C LEU A 124 22.29 -33.06 2.10
N ARG A 125 21.73 -32.53 3.19
CA ARG A 125 21.04 -31.24 3.21
C ARG A 125 21.94 -30.20 3.87
N MET A 126 22.22 -29.12 3.15
CA MET A 126 23.02 -27.99 3.63
C MET A 126 22.24 -26.68 3.61
N GLY A 127 20.93 -26.75 3.87
CA GLY A 127 20.02 -25.60 3.93
C GLY A 127 20.14 -24.68 2.71
N THR A 128 20.09 -23.38 2.97
CA THR A 128 20.37 -22.32 2.01
C THR A 128 21.70 -21.68 2.39
N ILE A 129 22.59 -21.45 1.43
CA ILE A 129 23.92 -20.85 1.61
C ILE A 129 23.96 -19.56 0.78
N VAL A 130 24.62 -18.51 1.28
CA VAL A 130 24.78 -17.27 0.53
C VAL A 130 25.61 -17.52 -0.74
N ASP A 131 25.12 -17.00 -1.86
CA ASP A 131 25.72 -17.15 -3.19
C ASP A 131 25.97 -18.61 -3.58
N ALA A 132 27.21 -19.08 -3.65
CA ALA A 132 27.53 -20.37 -4.25
C ALA A 132 28.30 -21.28 -3.30
N ASP A 133 28.18 -22.60 -3.51
CA ASP A 133 28.95 -23.58 -2.77
C ASP A 133 29.49 -24.72 -3.65
N SER A 134 30.54 -25.38 -3.18
CA SER A 134 31.03 -26.67 -3.68
C SER A 134 31.24 -27.59 -2.49
N THR A 135 30.55 -28.72 -2.49
CA THR A 135 30.47 -29.62 -1.34
C THR A 135 31.12 -30.97 -1.64
N PHE A 136 31.90 -31.46 -0.67
CA PHE A 136 32.65 -32.71 -0.74
C PHE A 136 32.40 -33.55 0.51
N VAL A 137 32.42 -34.87 0.35
CA VAL A 137 32.34 -35.84 1.44
C VAL A 137 33.48 -36.84 1.27
N ASN A 138 34.35 -36.97 2.27
CA ASN A 138 35.56 -37.80 2.22
C ASN A 138 36.37 -37.58 0.93
N GLY A 139 36.60 -36.33 0.54
CA GLY A 139 37.30 -35.99 -0.70
C GLY A 139 36.49 -36.10 -1.99
N THR A 140 35.33 -36.75 -1.97
CA THR A 140 34.47 -36.94 -3.14
C THR A 140 33.58 -35.73 -3.33
N PHE A 141 33.58 -35.12 -4.52
CA PHE A 141 32.65 -34.04 -4.87
C PHE A 141 31.22 -34.59 -4.97
N VAL A 142 30.28 -33.98 -4.23
CA VAL A 142 28.88 -34.43 -4.19
C VAL A 142 27.90 -33.42 -4.76
N GLY A 143 28.30 -32.15 -4.93
CA GLY A 143 27.45 -31.18 -5.60
C GLY A 143 27.89 -29.72 -5.45
N THR A 144 27.20 -28.87 -6.20
CA THR A 144 27.35 -27.41 -6.20
C THR A 144 26.01 -26.76 -6.48
N VAL A 145 25.78 -25.60 -5.89
CA VAL A 145 24.73 -24.64 -6.29
C VAL A 145 25.42 -23.30 -6.54
N SER A 146 25.07 -22.63 -7.65
CA SER A 146 25.79 -21.44 -8.11
C SER A 146 25.21 -20.09 -7.67
N TYR A 147 24.09 -20.09 -6.92
CA TYR A 147 23.43 -18.88 -6.42
C TYR A 147 22.62 -19.16 -5.16
N GLN A 148 22.25 -18.10 -4.43
CA GLN A 148 21.83 -18.20 -3.04
C GLN A 148 20.59 -19.07 -2.79
N TYR A 149 19.56 -19.03 -3.61
CA TYR A 149 18.21 -19.43 -3.16
C TYR A 149 17.86 -20.92 -3.17
N PRO A 150 18.40 -21.80 -4.05
CA PRO A 150 18.06 -23.21 -4.03
C PRO A 150 18.50 -23.87 -2.72
N PRO A 151 17.66 -24.73 -2.13
CA PRO A 151 18.13 -25.57 -1.04
C PRO A 151 19.23 -26.51 -1.54
N ARG A 152 20.27 -26.69 -0.73
CA ARG A 152 21.39 -27.59 -1.03
C ARG A 152 20.97 -28.98 -0.64
N ILE A 153 20.65 -29.80 -1.64
CA ILE A 153 20.25 -31.19 -1.48
C ILE A 153 21.12 -32.02 -2.42
N TYR A 154 22.14 -32.68 -1.88
CA TYR A 154 23.11 -33.45 -2.63
C TYR A 154 22.97 -34.93 -2.38
N THR A 155 23.11 -35.73 -3.45
CA THR A 155 23.16 -37.19 -3.33
C THR A 155 24.60 -37.60 -3.07
N ILE A 156 24.82 -38.32 -1.98
CA ILE A 156 26.09 -38.99 -1.70
C ILE A 156 26.00 -40.41 -2.26
N PRO A 157 26.84 -40.79 -3.24
CA PRO A 157 26.85 -42.14 -3.79
C PRO A 157 27.20 -43.20 -2.73
N ALA A 158 26.70 -44.43 -2.95
CA ALA A 158 27.12 -45.59 -2.16
C ALA A 158 28.64 -45.78 -2.24
N GLY A 159 29.25 -46.23 -1.13
CA GLY A 159 30.69 -46.44 -1.00
C GLY A 159 31.51 -45.21 -0.57
N VAL A 160 30.92 -44.01 -0.55
CA VAL A 160 31.63 -42.79 -0.09
C VAL A 160 31.70 -42.72 1.43
N LEU A 161 30.59 -43.05 2.11
CA LEU A 161 30.52 -43.06 3.57
C LEU A 161 31.21 -44.30 4.16
N LYS A 162 31.92 -44.12 5.27
CA LYS A 162 32.72 -45.16 5.93
C LYS A 162 32.25 -45.35 7.38
N GLU A 163 32.56 -46.50 7.96
CA GLU A 163 32.41 -46.70 9.39
C GLU A 163 33.37 -45.77 10.15
N GLY A 164 32.90 -45.20 11.26
CA GLY A 164 33.66 -44.25 12.05
C GLY A 164 33.70 -42.87 11.40
N ARG A 165 34.91 -42.33 11.24
CA ARG A 165 35.13 -40.93 10.87
C ARG A 165 34.78 -40.67 9.39
N ASN A 166 34.00 -39.62 9.16
CA ASN A 166 33.73 -39.06 7.84
C ASN A 166 33.88 -37.54 7.91
N ASN A 167 34.39 -36.92 6.85
CA ASN A 167 34.53 -35.48 6.73
C ASN A 167 33.58 -34.92 5.67
N ILE A 168 32.89 -33.84 6.01
CA ILE A 168 32.14 -33.00 5.08
C ILE A 168 32.90 -31.68 4.93
N THR A 169 33.27 -31.35 3.70
CA THR A 169 33.92 -30.07 3.35
C THR A 169 33.00 -29.24 2.45
N VAL A 170 32.81 -27.97 2.78
CA VAL A 170 32.05 -27.02 1.97
C VAL A 170 32.92 -25.81 1.68
N ARG A 171 33.14 -25.52 0.39
CA ARG A 171 33.70 -24.24 -0.07
C ARG A 171 32.55 -23.32 -0.43
N VAL A 172 32.41 -22.20 0.26
CA VAL A 172 31.41 -21.18 -0.04
C VAL A 172 32.09 -20.02 -0.76
N THR A 173 31.49 -19.55 -1.85
CA THR A 173 31.88 -18.34 -2.58
C THR A 173 30.83 -17.27 -2.34
N SER A 174 31.19 -16.20 -1.63
CA SER A 174 30.36 -15.02 -1.39
C SER A 174 30.82 -13.89 -2.30
N ASN A 175 29.97 -13.44 -3.21
CA ASN A 175 30.28 -12.41 -4.19
C ASN A 175 30.32 -11.03 -3.56
N ALA A 176 29.38 -10.73 -2.65
CA ALA A 176 29.26 -9.46 -1.96
C ALA A 176 28.49 -9.59 -0.64
N GLY A 177 28.44 -8.51 0.13
CA GLY A 177 27.55 -8.40 1.30
C GLY A 177 27.99 -9.23 2.50
N ARG A 178 27.08 -10.08 3.00
CA ARG A 178 27.24 -10.88 4.21
C ARG A 178 27.09 -12.35 3.82
N GLY A 179 28.20 -13.08 3.73
CA GLY A 179 28.14 -14.51 3.45
C GLY A 179 27.83 -15.35 4.69
N GLY A 180 27.31 -16.55 4.46
CA GLY A 180 26.90 -17.43 5.54
C GLY A 180 25.98 -18.56 5.10
N PHE A 181 25.46 -19.25 6.10
CA PHE A 181 24.46 -20.31 5.99
C PHE A 181 23.17 -19.76 6.58
N VAL A 182 22.05 -19.82 5.85
CA VAL A 182 20.77 -19.25 6.27
C VAL A 182 20.23 -20.04 7.47
N GLU A 183 19.93 -19.33 8.56
CA GLU A 183 19.45 -19.94 9.81
C GLU A 183 18.11 -20.66 9.62
N GLU A 184 17.75 -21.58 10.51
CA GLU A 184 16.45 -22.30 10.51
C GLU A 184 16.10 -23.06 9.21
N LYS A 185 17.12 -23.40 8.41
CA LYS A 185 17.03 -24.34 7.29
C LYS A 185 17.54 -25.73 7.73
N PRO A 186 17.16 -26.83 7.03
CA PRO A 186 17.63 -28.16 7.39
C PRO A 186 19.11 -28.37 7.04
N TYR A 187 19.92 -28.73 8.05
CA TYR A 187 21.33 -29.10 7.94
C TYR A 187 21.52 -30.51 8.48
N GLU A 188 21.47 -31.51 7.60
CA GLU A 188 21.46 -32.92 8.03
C GLU A 188 22.04 -33.87 6.98
N LEU A 189 22.61 -34.97 7.44
CA LEU A 189 22.93 -36.14 6.63
C LEU A 189 21.86 -37.20 6.84
N ILE A 190 21.15 -37.60 5.79
CA ILE A 190 20.07 -38.59 5.85
C ILE A 190 20.55 -39.90 5.22
N VAL A 191 20.63 -40.96 6.03
CA VAL A 191 20.99 -42.32 5.59
C VAL A 191 19.86 -43.27 5.98
N GLU A 192 19.24 -43.95 5.00
CA GLU A 192 18.07 -44.85 5.22
C GLU A 192 16.88 -44.23 6.00
N GLY A 193 16.79 -42.89 6.03
CA GLY A 193 15.74 -42.18 6.77
C GLY A 193 16.17 -41.67 8.14
N ASP A 194 17.33 -42.11 8.65
CA ASP A 194 17.93 -41.59 9.87
C ASP A 194 18.69 -40.29 9.55
N GLY A 195 18.30 -39.20 10.22
CA GLY A 195 18.91 -37.87 10.08
C GLY A 195 19.98 -37.61 11.14
N ILE A 196 21.18 -37.23 10.70
CA ILE A 196 22.27 -36.76 11.56
C ILE A 196 22.36 -35.26 11.44
N ASP A 197 22.17 -34.55 12.56
CA ASP A 197 22.27 -33.10 12.62
C ASP A 197 23.69 -32.61 12.31
N LEU A 198 23.79 -31.63 11.41
CA LEU A 198 25.04 -31.01 10.99
C LEU A 198 25.22 -29.60 11.56
N THR A 199 24.28 -29.08 12.34
CA THR A 199 24.42 -27.78 13.02
C THR A 199 25.51 -27.80 14.12
N GLY A 200 25.79 -26.65 14.70
CA GLY A 200 26.79 -26.48 15.76
C GLY A 200 28.18 -26.21 15.19
N ASP A 201 29.21 -26.74 15.83
CA ASP A 201 30.60 -26.36 15.53
C ASP A 201 31.11 -26.98 14.22
N TRP A 202 31.78 -26.12 13.45
CA TRP A 202 32.52 -26.43 12.23
C TRP A 202 33.91 -25.81 12.32
N LYS A 203 34.90 -26.46 11.70
CA LYS A 203 36.18 -25.81 11.40
C LYS A 203 36.00 -24.90 10.20
N TYR A 204 36.66 -23.75 10.19
CA TYR A 204 36.65 -22.86 9.03
C TYR A 204 38.00 -22.18 8.77
N ARG A 205 38.20 -21.81 7.50
CA ARG A 205 39.35 -21.03 7.05
C ARG A 205 38.97 -20.17 5.85
N VAL A 206 39.43 -18.92 5.85
CA VAL A 206 39.29 -18.05 4.67
C VAL A 206 40.26 -18.59 3.59
N GLY A 207 39.72 -18.88 2.41
CA GLY A 207 40.51 -19.25 1.24
C GLY A 207 41.11 -18.01 0.61
N ALA A 208 40.27 -17.16 0.02
CA ALA A 208 40.67 -15.89 -0.57
C ALA A 208 39.71 -14.76 -0.16
N GLY A 209 40.24 -13.71 0.47
CA GLY A 209 39.52 -12.46 0.68
C GLY A 209 39.52 -11.61 -0.59
N MET A 210 38.34 -11.19 -1.03
CA MET A 210 38.15 -10.42 -2.26
C MET A 210 37.35 -9.13 -2.01
N PRO A 211 37.56 -8.07 -2.81
CA PRO A 211 36.57 -6.99 -2.89
C PRO A 211 35.22 -7.54 -3.39
N PRO A 212 34.10 -6.86 -3.11
CA PRO A 212 32.81 -7.23 -3.70
C PRO A 212 32.92 -7.39 -5.22
N ALA A 213 32.31 -8.44 -5.77
CA ALA A 213 32.21 -8.63 -7.20
C ALA A 213 31.45 -7.45 -7.83
N ALA A 214 31.82 -7.08 -9.05
CA ALA A 214 31.08 -6.06 -9.80
C ALA A 214 29.62 -6.50 -9.97
N PRO A 215 28.65 -5.59 -9.82
CA PRO A 215 27.24 -5.93 -9.99
C PRO A 215 26.98 -6.35 -11.44
N GLN A 216 26.10 -7.35 -11.62
CA GLN A 216 25.66 -7.78 -12.94
C GLN A 216 24.45 -6.99 -13.41
N THR A 217 24.41 -6.70 -14.71
CA THR A 217 23.27 -6.07 -15.36
C THR A 217 22.26 -7.13 -15.80
N PHE A 218 21.09 -7.15 -15.15
CA PHE A 218 19.98 -8.03 -15.53
C PHE A 218 19.07 -7.30 -16.53
N PHE A 219 19.36 -7.42 -17.83
CA PHE A 219 18.55 -6.81 -18.89
C PHE A 219 17.09 -7.29 -18.88
N GLN A 220 16.85 -8.52 -18.42
CA GLN A 220 15.50 -9.00 -18.21
C GLN A 220 14.73 -8.20 -17.15
N TYR A 221 15.39 -7.58 -16.16
CA TYR A 221 14.71 -6.74 -15.17
C TYR A 221 14.50 -5.30 -15.65
N LYS A 222 15.09 -4.92 -16.79
CA LYS A 222 14.86 -3.60 -17.36
C LYS A 222 13.42 -3.53 -17.89
N PRO A 223 12.80 -2.32 -17.88
CA PRO A 223 11.43 -2.17 -18.33
C PRO A 223 11.22 -2.77 -19.72
N THR A 224 10.09 -3.45 -19.92
CA THR A 224 9.71 -4.18 -21.14
C THR A 224 10.54 -5.43 -21.50
N GLY A 225 11.63 -5.72 -20.79
CA GLY A 225 12.54 -6.83 -21.12
C GLY A 225 11.86 -8.19 -21.11
N LEU A 226 11.24 -8.56 -19.99
CA LEU A 226 10.52 -9.83 -19.82
C LEU A 226 9.23 -9.90 -20.63
N TYR A 227 8.54 -8.77 -20.82
CA TYR A 227 7.40 -8.72 -21.74
C TYR A 227 7.82 -9.19 -23.14
N ASN A 228 8.87 -8.58 -23.71
CA ASN A 228 9.32 -8.90 -25.06
C ASN A 228 9.90 -10.33 -25.15
N GLY A 229 10.67 -10.74 -24.15
CA GLY A 229 11.34 -12.04 -24.14
C GLY A 229 10.42 -13.23 -23.83
N MET A 230 9.40 -13.05 -22.99
CA MET A 230 8.62 -14.17 -22.43
C MET A 230 7.11 -14.08 -22.67
N ILE A 231 6.52 -12.89 -22.76
CA ILE A 231 5.05 -12.73 -22.86
C ILE A 231 4.61 -12.52 -24.31
N ALA A 232 5.26 -11.62 -25.05
CA ALA A 232 4.93 -11.33 -26.44
C ALA A 232 4.91 -12.56 -27.36
N PRO A 233 5.82 -13.56 -27.22
CA PRO A 233 5.77 -14.80 -27.99
C PRO A 233 4.52 -15.65 -27.73
N LEU A 234 3.85 -15.47 -26.59
CA LEU A 234 2.68 -16.25 -26.18
C LEU A 234 1.36 -15.71 -26.72
N LYS A 235 1.34 -14.55 -27.39
CA LYS A 235 0.09 -13.87 -27.81
C LYS A 235 -0.86 -14.72 -28.65
N ASN A 236 -0.34 -15.76 -29.32
CA ASN A 236 -1.11 -16.64 -30.20
C ASN A 236 -1.71 -17.86 -29.47
N TYR A 237 -1.44 -18.03 -28.17
CA TYR A 237 -2.11 -19.05 -27.37
C TYR A 237 -3.47 -18.55 -26.87
N ALA A 238 -4.49 -19.39 -26.94
CA ALA A 238 -5.76 -19.13 -26.27
C ALA A 238 -5.60 -19.38 -24.77
N LEU A 239 -5.78 -18.34 -23.96
CA LEU A 239 -5.65 -18.40 -22.51
C LEU A 239 -7.00 -18.18 -21.82
N LYS A 240 -7.20 -18.83 -20.68
CA LYS A 240 -8.37 -18.61 -19.82
C LYS A 240 -8.16 -17.45 -18.85
N GLY A 241 -6.91 -17.17 -18.46
CA GLY A 241 -6.56 -16.17 -17.46
C GLY A 241 -5.06 -16.15 -17.20
N PHE A 242 -4.64 -15.25 -16.32
CA PHE A 242 -3.26 -15.11 -15.88
C PHE A 242 -3.12 -15.39 -14.38
N LEU A 243 -1.96 -15.93 -14.01
CA LEU A 243 -1.49 -16.03 -12.64
C LEU A 243 -0.23 -15.19 -12.49
N TRP A 244 -0.19 -14.35 -11.46
CA TRP A 244 0.93 -13.44 -11.19
C TRP A 244 1.42 -13.57 -9.75
N TYR A 245 2.73 -13.70 -9.57
CA TYR A 245 3.34 -13.72 -8.25
C TYR A 245 4.73 -13.07 -8.30
N GLN A 246 4.73 -11.74 -8.20
CA GLN A 246 5.90 -10.89 -8.07
C GLN A 246 5.51 -9.58 -7.36
N GLY A 247 6.50 -8.84 -6.89
CA GLY A 247 6.37 -7.46 -6.40
C GLY A 247 7.50 -7.06 -5.45
N GLU A 248 8.31 -8.02 -5.03
CA GLU A 248 9.42 -7.88 -4.09
C GLU A 248 10.39 -6.77 -4.52
N SER A 249 10.76 -6.74 -5.80
CA SER A 249 11.66 -5.71 -6.36
C SER A 249 11.02 -4.32 -6.49
N ASN A 250 9.70 -4.21 -6.32
CA ASN A 250 8.98 -2.94 -6.29
C ASN A 250 8.72 -2.45 -4.85
N ALA A 251 9.05 -3.23 -3.81
CA ALA A 251 8.81 -2.84 -2.40
C ALA A 251 9.59 -1.60 -1.96
N GLY A 252 10.64 -1.20 -2.69
CA GLY A 252 11.35 0.07 -2.51
C GLY A 252 10.67 1.29 -3.17
N LYS A 253 9.64 1.07 -4.00
CA LYS A 253 8.83 2.11 -4.68
C LYS A 253 7.34 1.73 -4.69
N PRO A 254 6.71 1.45 -3.53
CA PRO A 254 5.36 0.90 -3.47
C PRO A 254 4.29 1.85 -4.06
N ASN A 255 4.53 3.17 -4.00
CA ASN A 255 3.61 4.19 -4.54
C ASN A 255 3.34 4.05 -6.04
N GLU A 256 4.29 3.55 -6.83
CA GLU A 256 4.09 3.34 -8.27
C GLU A 256 3.39 2.01 -8.58
N TYR A 257 3.46 1.06 -7.66
CA TYR A 257 3.10 -0.34 -7.93
C TYR A 257 1.62 -0.53 -8.28
N LYS A 258 0.70 0.19 -7.62
CA LYS A 258 -0.74 0.13 -7.97
C LYS A 258 -0.96 0.52 -9.44
N GLY A 259 -0.32 1.59 -9.90
CA GLY A 259 -0.42 2.04 -11.28
C GLY A 259 0.26 1.08 -12.26
N LEU A 260 1.43 0.53 -11.90
CA LEU A 260 2.12 -0.49 -12.71
C LEU A 260 1.30 -1.78 -12.84
N MET A 261 0.65 -2.24 -11.76
CA MET A 261 -0.24 -3.40 -11.81
C MET A 261 -1.46 -3.14 -12.69
N ALA A 262 -2.07 -1.95 -12.60
CA ALA A 262 -3.16 -1.57 -13.50
C ALA A 262 -2.70 -1.56 -14.96
N ALA A 263 -1.52 -1.00 -15.25
CA ALA A 263 -0.92 -0.99 -16.58
C ALA A 263 -0.64 -2.42 -17.08
N LEU A 264 -0.08 -3.30 -16.25
CA LEU A 264 0.21 -4.70 -16.59
C LEU A 264 -1.06 -5.47 -16.95
N ILE A 265 -2.07 -5.41 -16.07
CA ILE A 265 -3.35 -6.12 -16.26
C ILE A 265 -4.02 -5.67 -17.56
N ASN A 266 -4.10 -4.36 -17.78
CA ASN A 266 -4.75 -3.79 -18.95
C ASN A 266 -3.96 -4.06 -20.24
N ASP A 267 -2.63 -3.96 -20.20
CA ASP A 267 -1.77 -4.26 -21.35
C ASP A 267 -1.96 -5.71 -21.80
N TRP A 268 -1.85 -6.66 -20.87
CA TRP A 268 -1.99 -8.09 -21.19
C TRP A 268 -3.42 -8.41 -21.66
N ARG A 269 -4.47 -7.88 -21.01
CA ARG A 269 -5.84 -8.03 -21.50
C ARG A 269 -6.02 -7.49 -22.92
N ALA A 270 -5.38 -6.36 -23.25
CA ALA A 270 -5.41 -5.78 -24.58
C ALA A 270 -4.68 -6.65 -25.61
N LYS A 271 -3.52 -7.25 -25.28
CA LYS A 271 -2.78 -8.15 -26.21
C LYS A 271 -3.58 -9.38 -26.63
N TRP A 272 -4.44 -9.89 -25.74
CA TRP A 272 -5.34 -10.99 -26.03
C TRP A 272 -6.72 -10.55 -26.53
N ASN A 273 -6.99 -9.24 -26.61
CA ASN A 273 -8.31 -8.68 -26.94
C ASN A 273 -9.43 -9.22 -26.03
N LYS A 274 -9.16 -9.29 -24.72
CA LYS A 274 -10.06 -9.82 -23.69
C LYS A 274 -10.08 -8.88 -22.47
N PRO A 275 -10.89 -7.79 -22.48
CA PRO A 275 -10.90 -6.78 -21.41
C PRO A 275 -11.36 -7.30 -20.04
N ARG A 276 -11.98 -8.49 -20.00
CA ARG A 276 -12.46 -9.15 -18.78
C ARG A 276 -11.69 -10.45 -18.47
N MET A 277 -10.52 -10.66 -19.06
CA MET A 277 -9.78 -11.90 -18.83
C MET A 277 -9.37 -12.00 -17.35
N PRO A 278 -9.67 -13.12 -16.67
CA PRO A 278 -9.28 -13.37 -15.29
C PRO A 278 -7.81 -13.05 -15.05
N PHE A 279 -7.53 -12.25 -14.02
CA PHE A 279 -6.18 -11.94 -13.60
C PHE A 279 -6.06 -12.19 -12.09
N ILE A 280 -5.39 -13.27 -11.72
CA ILE A 280 -5.32 -13.73 -10.34
C ILE A 280 -3.86 -13.61 -9.89
N TYR A 281 -3.64 -13.11 -8.68
CA TYR A 281 -2.29 -12.88 -8.16
C TYR A 281 -2.15 -13.26 -6.70
N ALA A 282 -0.92 -13.46 -6.25
CA ALA A 282 -0.60 -13.65 -4.85
C ALA A 282 -0.08 -12.33 -4.26
N GLN A 283 -0.62 -11.95 -3.10
CA GLN A 283 -0.06 -10.89 -2.26
C GLN A 283 1.28 -11.37 -1.69
N LEU A 284 2.23 -10.45 -1.43
CA LEU A 284 3.51 -10.83 -0.85
C LEU A 284 3.37 -11.44 0.56
N PRO A 285 4.14 -12.50 0.87
CA PRO A 285 4.09 -13.15 2.18
C PRO A 285 4.90 -12.36 3.23
N GLY A 286 4.79 -12.73 4.50
CA GLY A 286 5.70 -12.29 5.58
C GLY A 286 7.17 -12.53 5.22
N PHE A 287 8.03 -11.51 5.33
CA PHE A 287 9.46 -11.63 5.05
C PHE A 287 10.26 -10.66 5.92
N MET A 288 11.52 -11.00 6.21
CA MET A 288 12.44 -10.29 7.13
C MET A 288 12.14 -10.50 8.62
N LYS A 289 13.06 -10.03 9.47
CA LYS A 289 12.93 -10.10 10.93
C LYS A 289 11.71 -9.27 11.38
N GLU A 290 11.05 -9.77 12.41
CA GLU A 290 9.97 -9.06 13.08
C GLU A 290 10.46 -7.74 13.69
N ASN A 291 9.64 -6.69 13.57
CA ASN A 291 9.81 -5.45 14.31
C ASN A 291 8.90 -5.46 15.55
N LYS A 292 9.48 -5.26 16.75
CA LYS A 292 8.74 -5.26 18.02
C LYS A 292 7.89 -4.01 18.25
N LEU A 293 8.19 -2.93 17.53
CA LEU A 293 7.47 -1.67 17.60
C LEU A 293 6.78 -1.41 16.25
N PRO A 294 5.66 -0.66 16.24
CA PRO A 294 5.07 -0.17 15.00
C PRO A 294 6.11 0.64 14.20
N VAL A 295 6.24 0.32 12.91
CA VAL A 295 7.18 0.98 11.99
C VAL A 295 6.52 1.21 10.64
N GLU A 296 7.08 2.13 9.85
CA GLU A 296 6.77 2.19 8.43
C GLU A 296 7.39 1.00 7.69
N SER A 297 6.71 0.54 6.64
CA SER A 297 7.10 -0.65 5.90
C SER A 297 6.69 -0.52 4.43
N GLY A 298 7.68 -0.38 3.55
CA GLY A 298 7.44 -0.40 2.10
C GLY A 298 6.87 -1.74 1.62
N TRP A 299 7.14 -2.82 2.34
CA TRP A 299 6.57 -4.14 2.09
C TRP A 299 5.07 -4.18 2.42
N ALA A 300 4.64 -3.59 3.54
CA ALA A 300 3.24 -3.44 3.90
C ALA A 300 2.50 -2.50 2.93
N GLU A 301 3.11 -1.38 2.52
CA GLU A 301 2.58 -0.49 1.50
C GLU A 301 2.38 -1.19 0.15
N LEU A 302 3.33 -2.04 -0.25
CA LEU A 302 3.18 -2.84 -1.47
C LEU A 302 2.05 -3.87 -1.33
N ARG A 303 1.90 -4.53 -0.18
CA ARG A 303 0.76 -5.42 0.07
C ARG A 303 -0.57 -4.68 -0.02
N GLU A 304 -0.64 -3.47 0.53
CA GLU A 304 -1.81 -2.59 0.40
C GLU A 304 -2.08 -2.23 -1.07
N ALA A 305 -1.04 -1.91 -1.86
CA ALA A 305 -1.20 -1.69 -3.30
C ALA A 305 -1.69 -2.95 -4.05
N GLN A 306 -1.21 -4.13 -3.66
CA GLN A 306 -1.73 -5.41 -4.15
C GLN A 306 -3.20 -5.58 -3.77
N ARG A 307 -3.60 -5.26 -2.53
CA ARG A 307 -5.00 -5.30 -2.09
C ARG A 307 -5.89 -4.37 -2.93
N GLN A 308 -5.47 -3.14 -3.11
CA GLN A 308 -6.19 -2.12 -3.88
C GLN A 308 -6.30 -2.47 -5.37
N THR A 309 -5.43 -3.34 -5.90
CA THR A 309 -5.54 -3.85 -7.27
C THR A 309 -6.84 -4.63 -7.51
N LEU A 310 -7.52 -5.10 -6.44
CA LEU A 310 -8.85 -5.72 -6.51
C LEU A 310 -9.96 -4.76 -6.99
N GLU A 311 -9.73 -3.44 -6.98
CA GLU A 311 -10.64 -2.45 -7.60
C GLU A 311 -10.82 -2.69 -9.11
N ILE A 312 -9.85 -3.34 -9.76
CA ILE A 312 -9.94 -3.72 -11.17
C ILE A 312 -10.85 -4.95 -11.32
N PRO A 313 -11.93 -4.89 -12.12
CA PRO A 313 -12.84 -6.03 -12.28
C PRO A 313 -12.17 -7.29 -12.83
N HIS A 314 -12.76 -8.45 -12.50
CA HIS A 314 -12.27 -9.78 -12.89
C HIS A 314 -10.84 -10.07 -12.41
N THR A 315 -10.51 -9.57 -11.22
CA THR A 315 -9.28 -9.89 -10.51
C THR A 315 -9.54 -10.74 -9.27
N GLY A 316 -8.50 -11.45 -8.82
CA GLY A 316 -8.51 -12.23 -7.59
C GLY A 316 -7.15 -12.17 -6.91
N MET A 317 -7.13 -12.19 -5.59
CA MET A 317 -5.90 -12.10 -4.80
C MET A 317 -5.86 -13.20 -3.74
N ALA A 318 -4.81 -14.02 -3.77
CA ALA A 318 -4.48 -14.92 -2.68
C ALA A 318 -3.67 -14.16 -1.62
N VAL A 319 -4.21 -14.01 -0.42
CA VAL A 319 -3.45 -13.49 0.73
C VAL A 319 -2.46 -14.56 1.19
N THR A 320 -1.18 -14.22 1.32
CA THR A 320 -0.11 -15.18 1.68
C THR A 320 0.71 -14.75 2.90
N ILE A 321 0.20 -13.81 3.70
CA ILE A 321 0.91 -13.17 4.81
C ILE A 321 1.54 -14.16 5.80
N ASP A 322 0.91 -15.31 6.00
CA ASP A 322 1.27 -16.42 6.90
C ASP A 322 2.01 -17.58 6.19
N ALA A 323 2.27 -17.48 4.88
CA ALA A 323 2.94 -18.51 4.08
C ALA A 323 4.39 -18.13 3.72
N GLY A 324 4.96 -17.18 4.45
CA GLY A 324 6.32 -16.68 4.30
C GLY A 324 7.33 -17.28 5.24
N GLU A 325 8.60 -16.88 5.08
CA GLU A 325 9.71 -17.22 5.96
C GLU A 325 10.49 -15.94 6.24
N TRP A 326 10.86 -15.68 7.49
CA TRP A 326 11.52 -14.42 7.88
C TRP A 326 12.95 -14.30 7.31
N ASN A 327 13.58 -15.44 7.02
CA ASN A 327 14.98 -15.60 6.64
C ASN A 327 15.19 -15.90 5.14
N ASP A 328 14.12 -16.09 4.37
CA ASP A 328 14.19 -16.50 2.98
C ASP A 328 13.02 -15.90 2.17
N ILE A 329 13.36 -15.10 1.17
CA ILE A 329 12.38 -14.47 0.28
C ILE A 329 11.73 -15.49 -0.67
N HIS A 330 12.26 -16.72 -0.75
CA HIS A 330 11.72 -17.83 -1.53
C HIS A 330 11.12 -18.92 -0.62
N PRO A 331 10.00 -18.65 0.09
CA PRO A 331 9.47 -19.57 1.08
C PRO A 331 9.09 -20.92 0.48
N LEU A 332 9.38 -22.00 1.22
CA LEU A 332 9.17 -23.38 0.77
C LEU A 332 7.70 -23.79 0.67
N ASN A 333 6.80 -23.16 1.43
CA ASN A 333 5.37 -23.47 1.46
C ASN A 333 4.60 -22.94 0.23
N LYS A 334 5.02 -23.36 -0.97
CA LYS A 334 4.34 -23.01 -2.23
C LYS A 334 2.99 -23.71 -2.39
N LYS A 335 2.77 -24.82 -1.68
CA LYS A 335 1.50 -25.57 -1.71
C LYS A 335 0.35 -24.71 -1.22
N THR A 336 0.50 -24.04 -0.07
CA THR A 336 -0.54 -23.16 0.50
C THR A 336 -0.88 -22.02 -0.45
N VAL A 337 0.14 -21.40 -1.08
CA VAL A 337 -0.07 -20.34 -2.07
C VAL A 337 -0.85 -20.87 -3.28
N GLY A 338 -0.48 -22.04 -3.80
CA GLY A 338 -1.18 -22.68 -4.91
C GLY A 338 -2.63 -23.02 -4.60
N GLU A 339 -2.92 -23.53 -3.41
CA GLU A 339 -4.28 -23.85 -2.95
C GLU A 339 -5.16 -22.59 -2.88
N ARG A 340 -4.63 -21.47 -2.37
CA ARG A 340 -5.35 -20.20 -2.30
C ARG A 340 -5.57 -19.57 -3.69
N LEU A 341 -4.56 -19.62 -4.56
CA LEU A 341 -4.72 -19.20 -5.97
C LEU A 341 -5.77 -20.05 -6.70
N ALA A 342 -5.85 -21.35 -6.38
CA ALA A 342 -6.87 -22.22 -6.96
C ALA A 342 -8.28 -21.82 -6.49
N LEU A 343 -8.47 -21.43 -5.23
CA LEU A 343 -9.76 -20.91 -4.75
C LEU A 343 -10.17 -19.64 -5.52
N GLU A 344 -9.23 -18.70 -5.70
CA GLU A 344 -9.47 -17.50 -6.50
C GLU A 344 -9.74 -17.82 -7.97
N ALA A 345 -9.09 -18.83 -8.55
CA ALA A 345 -9.38 -19.30 -9.90
C ALA A 345 -10.80 -19.85 -10.05
N ARG A 346 -11.25 -20.68 -9.09
CA ARG A 346 -12.63 -21.20 -9.06
C ARG A 346 -13.65 -20.06 -9.06
N ARG A 347 -13.38 -18.98 -8.30
CA ARG A 347 -14.26 -17.81 -8.19
C ARG A 347 -14.23 -16.95 -9.44
N VAL A 348 -13.04 -16.50 -9.82
CA VAL A 348 -12.86 -15.44 -10.84
C VAL A 348 -12.88 -15.99 -12.25
N ALA A 349 -12.23 -17.14 -12.49
CA ALA A 349 -12.11 -17.71 -13.83
C ALA A 349 -13.26 -18.68 -14.18
N TYR A 350 -13.78 -19.40 -13.19
CA TYR A 350 -14.82 -20.41 -13.40
C TYR A 350 -16.21 -20.02 -12.87
N GLY A 351 -16.33 -18.91 -12.13
CA GLY A 351 -17.62 -18.36 -11.71
C GLY A 351 -18.36 -19.25 -10.70
N GLU A 352 -17.64 -20.07 -9.94
CA GLU A 352 -18.25 -20.88 -8.89
C GLU A 352 -18.79 -19.99 -7.77
N SER A 353 -20.07 -20.16 -7.44
CA SER A 353 -20.73 -19.48 -6.33
C SER A 353 -20.62 -20.27 -5.04
N GLY A 354 -20.73 -19.59 -3.90
CA GLY A 354 -20.73 -20.23 -2.57
C GLY A 354 -19.36 -20.72 -2.08
N ILE A 355 -18.28 -20.39 -2.77
CA ILE A 355 -16.92 -20.68 -2.32
C ILE A 355 -16.37 -19.52 -1.48
N VAL A 356 -15.69 -19.87 -0.39
CA VAL A 356 -14.91 -18.92 0.40
C VAL A 356 -13.48 -18.96 -0.15
N SER A 357 -13.09 -17.92 -0.90
CA SER A 357 -11.78 -17.88 -1.57
C SER A 357 -10.77 -16.91 -0.96
N THR A 358 -11.24 -15.99 -0.11
CA THR A 358 -10.41 -15.02 0.60
C THR A 358 -10.85 -14.91 2.07
N GLY A 359 -9.95 -14.38 2.91
CA GLY A 359 -10.22 -14.04 4.31
C GLY A 359 -10.98 -12.72 4.46
N PRO A 360 -11.11 -12.21 5.70
CA PRO A 360 -11.73 -10.92 5.97
C PRO A 360 -11.06 -9.79 5.17
N MET A 361 -11.84 -9.03 4.43
CA MET A 361 -11.39 -7.92 3.59
C MET A 361 -11.95 -6.62 4.13
N TYR A 362 -11.08 -5.66 4.49
CA TYR A 362 -11.48 -4.37 5.03
C TYR A 362 -12.49 -3.65 4.11
N GLU A 363 -13.57 -3.13 4.69
CA GLU A 363 -14.59 -2.33 4.00
C GLU A 363 -14.68 -0.90 4.53
N SER A 364 -14.78 -0.71 5.85
CA SER A 364 -14.96 0.62 6.45
C SER A 364 -14.48 0.69 7.90
N ALA A 365 -14.25 1.92 8.36
CA ALA A 365 -13.82 2.27 9.70
C ALA A 365 -14.65 3.45 10.21
N ILE A 366 -15.15 3.37 11.45
CA ILE A 366 -15.94 4.43 12.10
C ILE A 366 -15.42 4.63 13.52
N VAL A 367 -15.31 5.87 13.99
CA VAL A 367 -14.98 6.18 15.39
C VAL A 367 -16.23 5.99 16.26
N GLU A 368 -16.12 5.15 17.28
CA GLU A 368 -17.16 4.92 18.29
C GLU A 368 -16.50 4.79 19.66
N ASP A 369 -17.02 5.44 20.70
CA ASP A 369 -16.58 5.30 22.10
C ASP A 369 -15.05 5.35 22.34
N GLY A 370 -14.32 6.25 21.67
CA GLY A 370 -12.85 6.36 21.80
C GLY A 370 -12.05 5.22 21.16
N GLY A 371 -12.66 4.49 20.22
CA GLY A 371 -12.01 3.43 19.43
C GLY A 371 -12.52 3.44 18.00
N ILE A 372 -11.97 2.58 17.14
CA ILE A 372 -12.39 2.43 15.75
C ILE A 372 -13.10 1.08 15.58
N VAL A 373 -14.33 1.12 15.07
CA VAL A 373 -15.08 -0.06 14.66
C VAL A 373 -14.90 -0.28 13.17
N LEU A 374 -14.37 -1.47 12.85
CA LEU A 374 -14.03 -1.91 11.51
C LEU A 374 -15.06 -2.90 10.98
N ALA A 375 -15.46 -2.72 9.72
CA ALA A 375 -16.28 -3.68 8.99
C ALA A 375 -15.45 -4.44 7.95
N PHE A 376 -15.78 -5.71 7.75
CA PHE A 376 -15.10 -6.59 6.80
C PHE A 376 -16.11 -7.32 5.92
N SER A 377 -15.81 -7.37 4.62
CA SER A 377 -16.40 -8.34 3.70
C SER A 377 -15.68 -9.69 3.80
N SER A 378 -16.23 -10.70 3.12
CA SER A 378 -15.58 -12.00 2.93
C SER A 378 -15.21 -12.73 4.23
N VAL A 379 -16.00 -12.52 5.29
CA VAL A 379 -15.83 -13.18 6.59
C VAL A 379 -16.16 -14.68 6.58
N GLY A 380 -16.55 -15.25 5.42
CA GLY A 380 -16.92 -16.67 5.30
C GLY A 380 -18.05 -17.05 6.25
N SER A 381 -17.90 -18.15 6.98
CA SER A 381 -18.81 -18.57 8.06
C SER A 381 -18.61 -17.82 9.40
N GLY A 382 -17.78 -16.77 9.38
CA GLY A 382 -17.52 -15.84 10.47
C GLY A 382 -16.02 -15.65 10.72
N ILE A 383 -15.69 -14.61 11.49
CA ILE A 383 -14.33 -14.38 11.98
C ILE A 383 -13.98 -15.47 13.00
N TYR A 384 -12.76 -15.98 12.92
CA TYR A 384 -12.23 -16.97 13.85
C TYR A 384 -11.67 -16.26 15.09
N THR A 385 -12.16 -16.64 16.28
CA THR A 385 -11.76 -16.03 17.56
C THR A 385 -11.56 -17.08 18.65
N ASN A 386 -10.36 -17.63 18.76
CA ASN A 386 -9.96 -18.48 19.90
C ASN A 386 -8.94 -17.79 20.83
N LEU A 387 -8.53 -16.57 20.47
CA LEU A 387 -7.52 -15.73 21.13
C LEU A 387 -7.91 -14.26 20.93
N ASP A 388 -7.31 -13.37 21.71
CA ASP A 388 -7.37 -11.92 21.46
C ASP A 388 -6.81 -11.62 20.07
N LEU A 389 -7.45 -10.65 19.37
CA LEU A 389 -6.98 -10.25 18.06
C LEU A 389 -5.73 -9.38 18.20
N ALA A 390 -4.71 -9.71 17.41
CA ALA A 390 -3.42 -9.05 17.41
C ALA A 390 -3.03 -8.56 16.02
N GLY A 391 -1.98 -7.73 15.95
CA GLY A 391 -1.49 -7.13 14.71
C GLY A 391 -2.15 -5.80 14.34
N PHE A 392 -2.93 -5.19 15.23
CA PHE A 392 -3.52 -3.86 15.05
C PHE A 392 -2.64 -2.77 15.67
N THR A 393 -2.49 -1.66 14.96
CA THR A 393 -1.92 -0.42 15.50
C THR A 393 -2.89 0.74 15.24
N ILE A 394 -2.94 1.69 16.17
CA ILE A 394 -3.86 2.83 16.14
C ILE A 394 -3.10 4.13 16.41
N ALA A 395 -3.49 5.23 15.78
CA ALA A 395 -2.88 6.55 15.94
C ALA A 395 -3.96 7.62 16.12
N GLY A 396 -3.63 8.65 16.90
CA GLY A 396 -4.41 9.88 17.00
C GLY A 396 -3.93 10.95 16.03
N PRO A 397 -4.34 12.23 16.21
CA PRO A 397 -3.96 13.32 15.30
C PRO A 397 -2.44 13.57 15.22
N ASP A 398 -1.66 13.06 16.17
CA ASP A 398 -0.20 13.16 16.16
C ASP A 398 0.49 12.21 15.17
N GLY A 399 -0.26 11.29 14.56
CA GLY A 399 0.22 10.30 13.60
C GLY A 399 1.12 9.22 14.21
N ARG A 400 1.21 9.10 15.54
CA ARG A 400 2.07 8.12 16.21
C ARG A 400 1.31 6.83 16.46
N TYR A 401 1.68 5.79 15.73
CA TYR A 401 1.07 4.47 15.88
C TYR A 401 1.57 3.76 17.15
N VAL A 402 0.62 3.27 17.94
CA VAL A 402 0.85 2.37 19.07
C VAL A 402 0.16 1.04 18.82
N TRP A 403 0.61 -0.03 19.47
CA TRP A 403 -0.13 -1.30 19.49
C TRP A 403 -1.53 -1.09 20.10
N ALA A 404 -2.54 -1.72 19.51
CA ALA A 404 -3.93 -1.57 19.91
C ALA A 404 -4.53 -2.90 20.39
N ASN A 405 -5.48 -2.80 21.31
CA ASN A 405 -6.37 -3.89 21.65
C ASN A 405 -7.40 -4.07 20.53
N ALA A 406 -7.82 -5.30 20.27
CA ALA A 406 -8.86 -5.59 19.29
C ALA A 406 -9.78 -6.73 19.73
N ALA A 407 -11.08 -6.57 19.50
CA ALA A 407 -12.10 -7.56 19.84
C ALA A 407 -13.16 -7.65 18.75
N VAL A 408 -13.63 -8.87 18.45
CA VAL A 408 -14.78 -9.06 17.55
C VAL A 408 -16.04 -8.59 18.24
N VAL A 409 -16.82 -7.78 17.54
CA VAL A 409 -18.17 -7.36 17.95
C VAL A 409 -19.19 -8.00 17.00
N SER A 410 -20.49 -7.77 17.25
CA SER A 410 -21.56 -8.40 16.48
C SER A 410 -21.49 -8.08 14.97
N GLY A 411 -21.87 -9.04 14.12
CA GLY A 411 -22.02 -8.81 12.68
C GLY A 411 -20.72 -8.86 11.87
N GLY A 412 -19.66 -9.49 12.38
CA GLY A 412 -18.38 -9.58 11.67
C GLY A 412 -17.57 -8.28 11.71
N LYS A 413 -17.87 -7.40 12.66
CA LYS A 413 -17.14 -6.18 12.92
C LYS A 413 -16.06 -6.40 13.98
N ILE A 414 -15.04 -5.55 14.01
CA ILE A 414 -13.96 -5.58 14.99
C ILE A 414 -13.83 -4.20 15.60
N ARG A 415 -13.81 -4.11 16.92
CA ARG A 415 -13.46 -2.89 17.64
C ARG A 415 -11.97 -2.87 17.94
N VAL A 416 -11.30 -1.75 17.65
CA VAL A 416 -9.87 -1.51 17.89
C VAL A 416 -9.70 -0.26 18.75
N TRP A 417 -8.94 -0.33 19.84
CA TRP A 417 -8.76 0.82 20.75
C TRP A 417 -7.42 0.77 21.50
N SER A 418 -7.02 1.90 22.09
CA SER A 418 -5.86 1.99 22.98
C SER A 418 -6.10 3.05 24.05
N ASP A 419 -5.77 2.76 25.31
CA ASP A 419 -5.87 3.73 26.41
C ASP A 419 -4.94 4.95 26.21
N TRP A 420 -3.96 4.82 25.31
CA TRP A 420 -3.01 5.88 24.95
C TRP A 420 -3.51 6.76 23.79
N VAL A 421 -4.59 6.37 23.10
CA VAL A 421 -5.14 7.05 21.92
C VAL A 421 -6.64 7.24 22.10
N PRO A 422 -7.08 8.25 22.89
CA PRO A 422 -8.50 8.49 23.16
C PRO A 422 -9.26 9.06 21.95
N GLU A 423 -8.54 9.69 21.02
CA GLU A 423 -9.08 10.30 19.79
C GLU A 423 -8.46 9.64 18.55
N PRO A 424 -8.83 8.40 18.21
CA PRO A 424 -8.19 7.69 17.12
C PRO A 424 -8.61 8.26 15.76
N VAL A 425 -7.63 8.51 14.89
CA VAL A 425 -7.84 9.03 13.52
C VAL A 425 -7.37 8.06 12.44
N SER A 426 -6.62 7.02 12.83
CA SER A 426 -6.08 6.05 11.88
C SER A 426 -5.82 4.70 12.55
N VAL A 427 -6.00 3.62 11.79
CA VAL A 427 -5.74 2.24 12.21
C VAL A 427 -5.07 1.46 11.09
N ARG A 428 -4.14 0.57 11.46
CA ARG A 428 -3.47 -0.35 10.56
C ARG A 428 -3.59 -1.78 11.08
N TYR A 429 -3.64 -2.74 10.16
CA TYR A 429 -3.57 -4.16 10.47
C TYR A 429 -2.41 -4.81 9.71
N ALA A 430 -1.62 -5.63 10.42
CA ALA A 430 -0.50 -6.39 9.88
C ALA A 430 0.53 -5.53 9.10
N TRP A 431 0.76 -4.30 9.57
CA TRP A 431 1.62 -3.30 8.91
C TRP A 431 3.09 -3.42 9.30
N ALA A 432 3.74 -4.46 8.77
CA ALA A 432 5.18 -4.70 8.90
C ALA A 432 5.67 -5.61 7.77
N ASP A 433 6.99 -5.70 7.56
CA ASP A 433 7.60 -6.63 6.61
C ASP A 433 7.22 -8.09 6.98
N ASN A 434 7.34 -8.41 8.26
CA ASN A 434 6.91 -9.68 8.85
C ASN A 434 6.05 -9.44 10.10
N PRO A 435 4.71 -9.36 9.96
CA PRO A 435 3.80 -9.07 11.06
C PRO A 435 3.49 -10.34 11.87
N VAL A 436 4.50 -10.84 12.58
CA VAL A 436 4.37 -11.99 13.47
C VAL A 436 3.25 -11.72 14.49
N GLY A 437 2.37 -12.70 14.68
CA GLY A 437 1.24 -12.58 15.61
C GLY A 437 -0.04 -11.97 15.01
N ALA A 438 -0.01 -11.37 13.81
CA ALA A 438 -1.24 -10.97 13.13
C ALA A 438 -2.12 -12.20 12.85
N ASN A 439 -3.31 -12.25 13.43
CA ASN A 439 -4.10 -13.49 13.54
C ASN A 439 -5.54 -13.38 13.02
N LEU A 440 -5.94 -12.25 12.40
CA LEU A 440 -7.27 -12.11 11.83
C LEU A 440 -7.45 -13.03 10.63
N ARG A 441 -8.41 -13.96 10.75
CA ARG A 441 -8.80 -14.92 9.72
C ARG A 441 -10.27 -15.28 9.83
N ASN A 442 -10.84 -15.81 8.76
CA ASN A 442 -12.17 -16.44 8.82
C ASN A 442 -12.09 -17.87 9.37
N LYS A 443 -13.24 -18.48 9.64
CA LYS A 443 -13.33 -19.87 10.16
C LYS A 443 -12.84 -20.93 9.17
N GLU A 444 -12.78 -20.60 7.88
CA GLU A 444 -12.17 -21.44 6.84
C GLU A 444 -10.63 -21.39 6.87
N GLY A 445 -10.05 -20.53 7.72
CA GLY A 445 -8.61 -20.43 7.95
C GLY A 445 -7.89 -19.49 6.98
N LEU A 446 -8.60 -18.69 6.19
CA LEU A 446 -8.00 -17.72 5.27
C LEU A 446 -7.68 -16.41 5.99
N PRO A 447 -6.43 -15.91 5.91
CA PRO A 447 -6.01 -14.70 6.61
C PRO A 447 -6.58 -13.43 5.97
N ALA A 448 -6.79 -12.41 6.78
CA ALA A 448 -7.07 -11.06 6.30
C ALA A 448 -5.85 -10.44 5.63
N SER A 449 -6.11 -9.62 4.62
CA SER A 449 -5.07 -8.82 3.95
C SER A 449 -4.66 -7.63 4.84
N PRO A 450 -3.36 -7.27 4.91
CA PRO A 450 -2.93 -6.03 5.56
C PRO A 450 -3.65 -4.81 4.96
N PHE A 451 -3.95 -3.83 5.80
CA PHE A 451 -4.55 -2.57 5.38
C PHE A 451 -4.19 -1.42 6.31
N ARG A 452 -4.40 -0.20 5.81
CA ARG A 452 -4.49 1.02 6.60
C ARG A 452 -5.84 1.70 6.34
N ALA A 453 -6.38 2.34 7.36
CA ALA A 453 -7.63 3.08 7.27
C ALA A 453 -7.50 4.35 8.09
N ASP A 454 -7.72 5.49 7.45
CA ASP A 454 -7.94 6.76 8.12
C ASP A 454 -9.46 6.91 8.36
N VAL A 455 -9.83 7.46 9.51
CA VAL A 455 -11.23 7.74 9.85
C VAL A 455 -11.46 9.24 9.82
N GLU A 456 -12.52 9.66 9.13
CA GLU A 456 -12.94 11.05 9.14
C GLU A 456 -13.41 11.42 10.56
N THR A 457 -12.65 12.28 11.23
CA THR A 457 -13.04 12.81 12.56
C THR A 457 -14.03 13.97 12.48
N GLY A 458 -14.32 14.45 11.26
CA GLY A 458 -15.07 15.69 11.04
C GLY A 458 -14.34 16.96 11.47
N VAL A 459 -13.15 16.86 12.09
CA VAL A 459 -12.40 18.01 12.62
C VAL A 459 -11.42 18.56 11.57
N ILE A 460 -11.58 19.84 11.23
CA ILE A 460 -10.80 20.55 10.21
C ILE A 460 -10.21 21.82 10.83
N THR A 461 -8.88 21.96 10.79
CA THR A 461 -8.15 23.09 11.41
C THR A 461 -7.36 23.95 10.41
N GLY A 462 -7.54 23.70 9.12
CA GLY A 462 -6.89 24.41 8.03
C GLY A 462 -7.66 24.28 6.72
N ASN A 463 -7.25 25.07 5.71
CA ASN A 463 -7.99 25.17 4.45
C ASN A 463 -8.22 23.79 3.83
N GLY A 464 -9.47 23.53 3.44
CA GLY A 464 -9.85 22.24 2.88
C GLY A 464 -11.23 22.27 2.27
N THR A 465 -11.48 21.30 1.40
CA THR A 465 -12.79 21.02 0.83
C THR A 465 -13.02 19.52 0.86
N GLY A 466 -14.29 19.10 0.88
CA GLY A 466 -14.63 17.70 0.81
C GLY A 466 -16.14 17.48 0.89
N THR A 467 -16.54 16.24 1.15
CA THR A 467 -17.95 15.87 1.35
C THR A 467 -18.12 15.19 2.70
N HIS A 468 -19.17 15.51 3.44
CA HIS A 468 -19.54 14.84 4.69
C HIS A 468 -21.06 14.84 4.86
N GLY A 469 -21.65 13.75 5.34
CA GLY A 469 -23.10 13.68 5.54
C GLY A 469 -23.95 13.90 4.27
N GLY A 470 -23.36 13.78 3.07
CA GLY A 470 -24.01 14.09 1.80
C GLY A 470 -23.95 15.58 1.37
N TYR A 471 -23.18 16.40 2.07
CA TYR A 471 -23.00 17.83 1.81
C TYR A 471 -21.55 18.13 1.44
N ASP A 472 -21.35 19.08 0.54
CA ASP A 472 -20.03 19.65 0.29
C ASP A 472 -19.66 20.56 1.46
N TRP A 473 -18.46 20.41 2.01
CA TRP A 473 -17.93 21.32 3.04
C TRP A 473 -16.72 22.08 2.51
N GLU A 474 -16.55 23.29 3.00
CA GLU A 474 -15.34 24.07 2.80
C GLU A 474 -15.00 24.88 4.06
N LEU A 475 -13.73 24.78 4.45
CA LEU A 475 -13.10 25.70 5.38
C LEU A 475 -12.05 26.50 4.61
N TRP A 476 -12.18 27.82 4.61
CA TRP A 476 -11.20 28.72 4.01
C TRP A 476 -10.83 29.81 4.99
N ARG A 477 -9.54 30.10 5.13
CA ARG A 477 -9.01 31.27 5.84
C ARG A 477 -7.77 31.82 5.12
N ASP A 478 -7.44 33.06 5.42
CA ASP A 478 -6.15 33.65 5.05
C ASP A 478 -5.09 33.52 6.15
N ARG A 479 -5.45 33.76 7.42
CA ARG A 479 -4.62 33.60 8.62
C ARG A 479 -5.49 33.46 9.88
N GLY A 480 -4.87 33.15 11.03
CA GLY A 480 -5.52 33.04 12.34
C GLY A 480 -6.14 31.67 12.60
N ASP A 481 -6.36 31.31 13.86
CA ASP A 481 -6.71 29.94 14.23
C ASP A 481 -8.20 29.66 13.96
N VAL A 482 -8.46 28.47 13.41
CA VAL A 482 -9.79 28.05 12.97
C VAL A 482 -9.99 26.57 13.30
N CYS A 483 -11.22 26.21 13.64
CA CYS A 483 -11.66 24.83 13.79
C CYS A 483 -13.07 24.70 13.24
N MET A 484 -13.32 23.67 12.45
CA MET A 484 -14.64 23.25 11.98
C MET A 484 -14.84 21.78 12.34
N ILE A 485 -15.95 21.47 12.99
CA ILE A 485 -16.33 20.11 13.33
C ILE A 485 -17.60 19.79 12.56
N LEU A 486 -17.49 18.94 11.55
CA LEU A 486 -18.63 18.46 10.75
C LEU A 486 -19.51 17.55 11.61
N LYS A 487 -20.82 17.81 11.58
CA LYS A 487 -21.84 17.06 12.33
C LYS A 487 -22.74 16.30 11.34
N GLU A 488 -23.75 15.60 11.86
CA GLU A 488 -24.70 14.84 11.04
C GLU A 488 -25.41 15.74 10.00
N GLY A 489 -25.55 15.24 8.77
CA GLY A 489 -26.16 15.98 7.68
C GLY A 489 -25.31 17.18 7.26
N GLY A 490 -25.93 18.36 7.18
CA GLY A 490 -25.26 19.61 6.82
C GLY A 490 -24.75 20.41 8.02
N ALA A 491 -25.00 19.94 9.25
CA ALA A 491 -24.66 20.67 10.46
C ALA A 491 -23.13 20.76 10.68
N PHE A 492 -22.67 21.80 11.34
CA PHE A 492 -21.28 21.94 11.75
C PHE A 492 -21.13 22.89 12.94
N GLU A 493 -20.05 22.71 13.68
CA GLU A 493 -19.58 23.68 14.67
C GLU A 493 -18.33 24.36 14.15
N CYS A 494 -18.17 25.65 14.46
CA CYS A 494 -16.93 26.33 14.18
C CYS A 494 -16.49 27.28 15.28
N SER A 495 -15.18 27.46 15.35
CA SER A 495 -14.53 28.47 16.18
C SER A 495 -13.44 29.16 15.37
N TRP A 496 -13.29 30.47 15.57
CA TRP A 496 -12.22 31.26 14.97
C TRP A 496 -11.64 32.23 15.98
N ASP A 497 -10.33 32.46 15.90
CA ASP A 497 -9.65 33.48 16.70
C ASP A 497 -8.48 34.11 15.92
N ASN A 498 -8.24 35.40 16.15
CA ASN A 498 -7.14 36.16 15.55
C ASN A 498 -7.04 36.04 13.99
N ILE A 499 -8.18 35.92 13.32
CA ILE A 499 -8.26 35.81 11.85
C ILE A 499 -8.21 37.18 11.17
N ASN A 500 -7.91 37.22 9.86
CA ASN A 500 -8.31 38.36 9.02
C ASN A 500 -9.61 38.07 8.27
N ASN A 501 -9.70 36.94 7.57
CA ASN A 501 -10.96 36.41 7.04
C ASN A 501 -11.00 34.88 7.17
N ALA A 502 -12.16 34.33 7.56
CA ALA A 502 -12.42 32.90 7.59
C ALA A 502 -13.88 32.59 7.23
N LEU A 503 -14.08 31.58 6.39
CA LEU A 503 -15.39 31.08 5.95
C LEU A 503 -15.50 29.60 6.32
N PHE A 504 -16.58 29.26 7.03
CA PHE A 504 -16.95 27.91 7.43
C PHE A 504 -18.29 27.59 6.78
N ARG A 505 -18.35 26.60 5.89
CA ARG A 505 -19.60 26.34 5.18
C ARG A 505 -19.83 24.91 4.77
N THR A 506 -21.10 24.56 4.73
CA THR A 506 -21.63 23.29 4.24
C THR A 506 -22.78 23.57 3.28
N GLY A 507 -22.93 22.77 2.22
CA GLY A 507 -23.90 23.06 1.17
C GLY A 507 -23.84 22.09 0.00
N LYS A 508 -24.11 22.64 -1.19
CA LYS A 508 -24.03 21.93 -2.47
C LYS A 508 -23.15 22.72 -3.44
N LYS A 509 -22.17 22.04 -4.01
CA LYS A 509 -21.45 22.48 -5.20
C LYS A 509 -22.06 21.83 -6.44
N PHE A 510 -22.24 22.63 -7.47
CA PHE A 510 -22.85 22.23 -8.74
C PHE A 510 -21.80 22.26 -9.86
N ASP A 511 -22.11 21.61 -10.97
CA ASP A 511 -21.24 21.54 -12.14
C ASP A 511 -21.18 22.84 -12.96
N ALA A 512 -21.85 23.89 -12.49
CA ALA A 512 -21.93 25.19 -13.15
C ALA A 512 -22.46 25.13 -14.59
N THR A 513 -23.34 24.17 -14.89
CA THR A 513 -24.00 24.03 -16.21
C THR A 513 -25.43 24.58 -16.25
N ARG A 514 -26.05 24.76 -15.08
CA ARG A 514 -27.47 25.09 -14.92
C ARG A 514 -27.69 26.43 -14.21
N THR A 515 -28.68 27.19 -14.65
CA THR A 515 -29.18 28.37 -13.92
C THR A 515 -29.99 27.95 -12.69
N HIS A 516 -30.29 28.88 -11.78
CA HIS A 516 -31.12 28.58 -10.60
C HIS A 516 -32.49 27.99 -10.97
N ASP A 517 -33.17 28.55 -11.98
CA ASP A 517 -34.45 28.01 -12.48
C ASP A 517 -34.36 26.55 -12.97
N GLN A 518 -33.22 26.16 -13.54
CA GLN A 518 -32.98 24.79 -14.04
C GLN A 518 -32.62 23.80 -12.93
N LEU A 519 -32.19 24.28 -11.77
CA LEU A 519 -31.96 23.47 -10.58
C LEU A 519 -33.26 23.20 -9.80
N GLY A 520 -34.28 24.02 -9.99
CA GLY A 520 -35.51 24.00 -9.21
C GLY A 520 -35.45 24.97 -8.04
N ASP A 521 -36.49 24.97 -7.20
CA ASP A 521 -36.51 25.84 -6.02
C ASP A 521 -35.51 25.34 -4.97
N ILE A 522 -34.60 26.23 -4.57
CA ILE A 522 -33.54 26.02 -3.59
C ILE A 522 -33.93 26.70 -2.29
N SER A 523 -33.89 25.95 -1.20
CA SER A 523 -34.10 26.46 0.16
C SER A 523 -33.14 25.81 1.15
N LEU A 524 -32.77 26.53 2.20
CA LEU A 524 -31.97 26.00 3.31
C LEU A 524 -32.72 26.18 4.62
N ASP A 525 -32.94 25.09 5.35
CA ASP A 525 -33.52 25.11 6.70
C ASP A 525 -32.39 24.95 7.72
N TYR A 526 -32.25 25.93 8.60
CA TYR A 526 -31.08 26.11 9.45
C TYR A 526 -31.45 26.47 10.91
N GLY A 527 -30.51 26.21 11.82
CA GLY A 527 -30.53 26.67 13.19
C GLY A 527 -29.09 26.78 13.70
N CYS A 528 -28.77 27.90 14.35
CA CYS A 528 -27.43 28.22 14.79
C CYS A 528 -27.41 28.91 16.16
N ASP A 529 -26.60 28.39 17.07
CA ASP A 529 -26.18 29.09 18.29
C ASP A 529 -24.96 29.96 17.95
N TYR A 530 -25.23 31.24 17.66
CA TYR A 530 -24.29 32.15 17.01
C TYR A 530 -23.69 33.18 17.98
N HIS A 531 -22.39 33.05 18.27
CA HIS A 531 -21.67 33.85 19.27
C HIS A 531 -20.40 34.53 18.71
N PRO A 532 -20.53 35.52 17.81
CA PRO A 532 -19.40 36.29 17.33
C PRO A 532 -18.94 37.36 18.35
N ASP A 533 -17.61 37.56 18.45
CA ASP A 533 -16.96 38.70 19.11
C ASP A 533 -16.19 39.51 18.05
N GLY A 534 -16.89 40.45 17.42
CA GLY A 534 -16.39 41.29 16.33
C GLY A 534 -17.27 41.20 15.08
N ASN A 535 -16.68 41.44 13.90
CA ASN A 535 -17.40 41.38 12.63
C ASN A 535 -17.50 39.93 12.14
N SER A 536 -18.71 39.51 11.79
CA SER A 536 -19.02 38.15 11.34
C SER A 536 -20.41 38.11 10.71
N TYR A 537 -20.64 37.21 9.77
CA TYR A 537 -21.93 37.00 9.09
C TYR A 537 -22.41 35.56 9.28
N LEU A 538 -23.71 35.41 9.50
CA LEU A 538 -24.44 34.16 9.42
C LEU A 538 -25.35 34.25 8.19
N CYS A 539 -25.06 33.47 7.14
CA CYS A 539 -25.66 33.69 5.84
C CYS A 539 -25.79 32.42 5.00
N VAL A 540 -26.62 32.49 3.96
CA VAL A 540 -26.41 31.67 2.76
C VAL A 540 -25.38 32.40 1.89
N TYR A 541 -24.42 31.64 1.38
CA TYR A 541 -23.33 32.08 0.54
C TYR A 541 -23.26 31.24 -0.73
N GLY A 542 -22.82 31.83 -1.83
CA GLY A 542 -22.56 31.04 -3.03
C GLY A 542 -21.97 31.83 -4.18
N TRP A 543 -21.82 31.12 -5.30
CA TRP A 543 -21.29 31.67 -6.55
C TRP A 543 -22.13 31.26 -7.74
N SER A 544 -22.19 32.13 -8.74
CA SER A 544 -22.49 31.78 -10.12
C SER A 544 -21.30 32.04 -11.03
N VAL A 545 -21.31 31.43 -12.21
CA VAL A 545 -20.38 31.71 -13.32
C VAL A 545 -21.15 32.07 -14.58
N ASP A 546 -20.54 32.87 -15.45
CA ASP A 546 -21.17 33.40 -16.68
C ASP A 546 -22.52 34.10 -16.43
N PRO A 547 -22.58 35.21 -15.65
CA PRO A 547 -21.46 35.95 -15.08
C PRO A 547 -20.92 35.41 -13.74
N LEU A 548 -19.66 35.73 -13.44
CA LEU A 548 -19.03 35.46 -12.15
C LEU A 548 -19.59 36.43 -11.09
N ILE A 549 -20.44 35.89 -10.20
CA ILE A 549 -21.11 36.65 -9.14
C ILE A 549 -20.94 35.88 -7.83
N GLU A 550 -20.49 36.56 -6.79
CA GLU A 550 -20.56 36.07 -5.41
C GLU A 550 -21.85 36.59 -4.79
N PHE A 551 -22.58 35.79 -4.02
CA PHE A 551 -23.83 36.26 -3.44
C PHE A 551 -24.02 35.84 -1.99
N TYR A 552 -24.79 36.67 -1.29
CA TYR A 552 -25.05 36.56 0.14
C TYR A 552 -26.52 36.80 0.46
N VAL A 553 -27.11 35.92 1.26
CA VAL A 553 -28.37 36.17 1.98
C VAL A 553 -28.06 36.14 3.48
N VAL A 554 -27.93 37.31 4.08
CA VAL A 554 -27.44 37.49 5.45
C VAL A 554 -28.60 37.54 6.43
N GLU A 555 -28.64 36.57 7.34
CA GLU A 555 -29.68 36.39 8.35
C GLU A 555 -29.30 37.04 9.69
N ALA A 556 -28.03 36.98 10.07
CA ALA A 556 -27.50 37.68 11.24
C ALA A 556 -26.04 38.12 11.01
N TRP A 557 -25.58 39.01 11.88
CA TRP A 557 -24.22 39.55 11.84
C TRP A 557 -23.70 39.83 13.25
N GLY A 558 -22.39 40.08 13.37
CA GLY A 558 -21.72 40.47 14.61
C GLY A 558 -21.96 41.95 14.96
N ASN A 559 -20.89 42.70 15.17
CA ASN A 559 -20.95 44.13 15.53
C ASN A 559 -21.19 45.09 14.35
N TRP A 560 -21.15 44.60 13.10
CA TRP A 560 -21.33 45.42 11.89
C TRP A 560 -22.32 44.77 10.92
N ARG A 561 -23.28 45.55 10.42
CA ARG A 561 -24.26 45.08 9.43
C ARG A 561 -23.70 45.30 8.01
N PRO A 562 -23.52 44.25 7.20
CA PRO A 562 -23.02 44.39 5.83
C PRO A 562 -24.05 45.03 4.89
N PRO A 563 -23.65 45.47 3.68
CA PRO A 563 -22.28 45.52 3.15
C PRO A 563 -21.68 46.95 3.16
N GLY A 564 -22.36 47.94 3.75
CA GLY A 564 -21.90 49.34 3.77
C GLY A 564 -22.09 50.11 2.47
N ALA A 565 -22.93 49.61 1.56
CA ALA A 565 -23.31 50.25 0.30
C ALA A 565 -24.71 50.90 0.38
N GLU A 566 -25.07 51.68 -0.65
CA GLU A 566 -26.42 52.21 -0.79
C GLU A 566 -27.41 51.10 -1.21
N SER A 567 -28.55 51.01 -0.53
CA SER A 567 -29.58 50.01 -0.82
C SER A 567 -30.23 50.29 -2.17
N LYS A 568 -30.44 49.25 -2.97
CA LYS A 568 -31.18 49.29 -4.24
C LYS A 568 -32.69 49.14 -4.06
N GLY A 569 -33.14 48.80 -2.85
CA GLY A 569 -34.54 48.54 -2.52
C GLY A 569 -34.67 47.49 -1.42
N THR A 570 -35.91 47.18 -1.06
CA THR A 570 -36.23 46.15 -0.07
C THR A 570 -37.10 45.06 -0.65
N VAL A 571 -37.06 43.87 -0.03
CA VAL A 571 -37.97 42.76 -0.33
C VAL A 571 -38.42 42.08 0.97
N GLU A 572 -39.65 41.55 0.97
CA GLU A 572 -40.21 40.75 2.07
C GLU A 572 -40.19 39.27 1.68
N ILE A 573 -39.38 38.45 2.36
CA ILE A 573 -39.21 37.01 2.11
C ILE A 573 -39.08 36.32 3.48
N ASP A 574 -39.59 35.09 3.62
CA ASP A 574 -39.45 34.28 4.86
C ASP A 574 -39.85 34.99 6.18
N GLY A 575 -40.80 35.92 6.08
CA GLY A 575 -41.29 36.72 7.21
C GLY A 575 -40.29 37.75 7.73
N GLY A 576 -39.36 38.22 6.89
CA GLY A 576 -38.48 39.35 7.20
C GLY A 576 -38.28 40.29 6.02
N THR A 577 -37.90 41.53 6.35
CA THR A 577 -37.48 42.53 5.37
C THR A 577 -35.98 42.43 5.10
N TYR A 578 -35.58 42.44 3.84
CA TYR A 578 -34.19 42.46 3.42
C TYR A 578 -33.90 43.71 2.60
N ASP A 579 -32.80 44.39 2.93
CA ASP A 579 -32.22 45.40 2.05
C ASP A 579 -31.39 44.70 0.96
N ILE A 580 -31.54 45.15 -0.28
CA ILE A 580 -30.84 44.60 -1.43
C ILE A 580 -29.67 45.49 -1.82
N TYR A 581 -28.49 44.91 -2.01
CA TYR A 581 -27.29 45.65 -2.41
C TYR A 581 -26.56 44.98 -3.56
N ARG A 582 -25.80 45.81 -4.29
CA ARG A 582 -24.84 45.38 -5.30
C ARG A 582 -23.51 46.08 -5.04
N THR A 583 -22.44 45.33 -4.91
CA THR A 583 -21.08 45.85 -4.75
C THR A 583 -20.14 45.24 -5.80
N THR A 584 -19.00 45.88 -6.04
CA THR A 584 -17.96 45.36 -6.93
C THR A 584 -16.70 45.06 -6.13
N ARG A 585 -16.12 43.89 -6.33
CA ARG A 585 -14.81 43.50 -5.81
C ARG A 585 -13.79 43.61 -6.93
N VAL A 586 -12.78 44.46 -6.76
CA VAL A 586 -11.75 44.72 -7.77
C VAL A 586 -10.47 43.97 -7.41
N GLU A 587 -10.01 43.11 -8.32
CA GLU A 587 -8.80 42.30 -8.19
C GLU A 587 -8.73 41.51 -6.86
N GLN A 588 -9.79 40.77 -6.56
CA GLN A 588 -9.91 39.97 -5.34
C GLN A 588 -9.90 38.47 -5.63
N PRO A 589 -9.52 37.62 -4.66
CA PRO A 589 -9.63 36.17 -4.80
C PRO A 589 -11.07 35.73 -5.11
N SER A 590 -11.22 34.75 -6.00
CA SER A 590 -12.50 34.14 -6.39
C SER A 590 -12.32 32.65 -6.75
N ILE A 591 -13.42 31.96 -7.02
CA ILE A 591 -13.41 30.59 -7.57
C ILE A 591 -12.76 30.47 -8.96
N GLN A 592 -12.47 31.59 -9.64
CA GLN A 592 -11.77 31.65 -10.93
C GLN A 592 -10.42 32.38 -10.84
N GLY A 593 -9.80 32.39 -9.65
CA GLY A 593 -8.55 33.10 -9.38
C GLY A 593 -8.77 34.56 -9.02
N THR A 594 -7.70 35.37 -9.01
CA THR A 594 -7.81 36.81 -8.74
C THR A 594 -8.43 37.51 -9.94
N THR A 595 -9.59 38.16 -9.74
CA THR A 595 -10.30 38.88 -10.80
C THR A 595 -11.22 39.95 -10.22
N THR A 596 -11.88 40.70 -11.09
CA THR A 596 -12.92 41.67 -10.72
C THR A 596 -14.30 41.04 -10.95
N PHE A 597 -15.16 41.07 -9.93
CA PHE A 597 -16.49 40.47 -9.95
C PHE A 597 -17.49 41.27 -9.10
N GLU A 598 -18.78 41.04 -9.34
CA GLU A 598 -19.86 41.69 -8.58
C GLU A 598 -20.29 40.81 -7.40
N GLN A 599 -20.80 41.44 -6.35
CA GLN A 599 -21.43 40.77 -5.23
C GLN A 599 -22.89 41.21 -5.07
N TYR A 600 -23.79 40.26 -4.91
CA TYR A 600 -25.22 40.51 -4.66
C TYR A 600 -25.58 40.16 -3.23
N TRP A 601 -26.34 41.03 -2.58
CA TRP A 601 -26.66 40.90 -1.18
C TRP A 601 -28.16 41.05 -0.94
N SER A 602 -28.70 40.18 -0.09
CA SER A 602 -29.92 40.40 0.66
C SER A 602 -29.55 40.42 2.14
N VAL A 603 -29.72 41.54 2.83
CA VAL A 603 -29.35 41.64 4.25
C VAL A 603 -30.60 41.92 5.07
N ARG A 604 -30.93 41.02 6.00
CA ARG A 604 -32.11 41.16 6.85
C ARG A 604 -32.04 42.45 7.69
N THR A 605 -33.16 43.10 7.97
CA THR A 605 -33.20 44.34 8.77
C THR A 605 -33.08 44.08 10.28
N ASP A 606 -33.51 42.90 10.73
CA ASP A 606 -33.34 42.36 12.07
C ASP A 606 -32.60 41.02 12.06
N LYS A 607 -31.87 40.67 13.12
CA LYS A 607 -31.06 39.43 13.18
C LYS A 607 -31.93 38.21 13.46
N LYS A 608 -31.70 37.12 12.73
CA LYS A 608 -32.33 35.81 12.94
C LYS A 608 -31.27 34.70 12.85
N THR A 609 -31.35 33.70 13.72
CA THR A 609 -30.36 32.60 13.79
C THR A 609 -30.95 31.22 13.59
N SER A 610 -32.23 31.13 13.20
CA SER A 610 -32.88 29.87 12.82
C SER A 610 -34.09 30.11 11.93
N GLY A 611 -34.34 29.24 10.96
CA GLY A 611 -35.51 29.31 10.07
C GLY A 611 -35.22 28.69 8.72
N THR A 612 -36.04 29.04 7.73
CA THR A 612 -35.81 28.68 6.33
C THR A 612 -35.41 29.92 5.55
N VAL A 613 -34.39 29.78 4.69
CA VAL A 613 -34.00 30.77 3.68
C VAL A 613 -34.40 30.25 2.31
N SER A 614 -35.37 30.91 1.69
CA SER A 614 -35.89 30.65 0.34
C SER A 614 -34.96 31.27 -0.71
N VAL A 615 -33.80 30.65 -0.93
CA VAL A 615 -32.72 31.20 -1.79
C VAL A 615 -33.22 31.59 -3.17
N SER A 616 -34.06 30.76 -3.81
CA SER A 616 -34.62 31.07 -5.13
C SER A 616 -35.48 32.33 -5.14
N GLU A 617 -36.19 32.67 -4.05
CA GLU A 617 -36.96 33.92 -3.97
C GLU A 617 -36.05 35.15 -3.90
N HIS A 618 -34.91 35.06 -3.20
CA HIS A 618 -33.92 36.13 -3.18
C HIS A 618 -33.29 36.33 -4.56
N ILE A 619 -32.96 35.25 -5.26
CA ILE A 619 -32.43 35.32 -6.63
C ILE A 619 -33.45 35.98 -7.57
N ARG A 620 -34.72 35.55 -7.53
CA ARG A 620 -35.80 36.18 -8.31
C ARG A 620 -36.00 37.66 -7.96
N ALA A 621 -35.79 38.06 -6.71
CA ALA A 621 -35.86 39.46 -6.29
C ALA A 621 -34.69 40.29 -6.87
N TRP A 622 -33.48 39.75 -6.86
CA TRP A 622 -32.31 40.39 -7.49
C TRP A 622 -32.50 40.58 -9.00
N GLU A 623 -32.98 39.55 -9.70
CA GLU A 623 -33.25 39.63 -11.15
C GLU A 623 -34.27 40.70 -11.50
N LYS A 624 -35.35 40.85 -10.71
CA LYS A 624 -36.33 41.95 -10.86
C LYS A 624 -35.70 43.34 -10.70
N MET A 625 -34.55 43.43 -10.03
CA MET A 625 -33.77 44.66 -9.85
C MET A 625 -32.58 44.78 -10.83
N GLY A 626 -32.56 43.96 -11.89
CA GLY A 626 -31.51 43.98 -12.92
C GLY A 626 -30.18 43.39 -12.47
N MET A 627 -30.22 42.45 -11.52
CA MET A 627 -29.06 41.76 -10.95
C MET A 627 -29.17 40.26 -11.28
N GLU A 628 -28.83 39.90 -12.51
CA GLU A 628 -28.92 38.52 -13.01
C GLU A 628 -27.76 37.66 -12.52
N LEU A 629 -28.05 36.43 -12.06
CA LEU A 629 -27.03 35.42 -11.79
C LEU A 629 -26.75 34.59 -13.05
N GLY A 630 -25.55 34.02 -13.08
CA GLY A 630 -25.17 33.03 -14.08
C GLY A 630 -25.60 31.62 -13.71
N LYS A 631 -24.83 30.65 -14.19
CA LYS A 631 -24.97 29.24 -13.84
C LYS A 631 -24.46 29.02 -12.42
N ILE A 632 -25.24 28.35 -11.59
CA ILE A 632 -24.93 28.20 -10.15
C ILE A 632 -23.73 27.25 -9.99
N TYR A 633 -22.73 27.69 -9.24
CA TYR A 633 -21.56 26.91 -8.85
C TYR A 633 -21.69 26.39 -7.41
N GLU A 634 -22.20 27.21 -6.49
CA GLU A 634 -22.29 26.84 -5.07
C GLU A 634 -23.49 27.52 -4.42
N VAL A 635 -24.17 26.79 -3.52
CA VAL A 635 -25.09 27.34 -2.52
C VAL A 635 -24.80 26.63 -1.20
N ALA A 636 -24.40 27.39 -0.18
CA ALA A 636 -24.01 26.84 1.12
C ALA A 636 -24.47 27.73 2.27
N PHE A 637 -24.73 27.11 3.42
CA PHE A 637 -24.89 27.84 4.67
C PHE A 637 -23.52 28.13 5.25
N CYS A 638 -23.28 29.39 5.62
CA CYS A 638 -21.95 29.92 5.88
C CYS A 638 -21.92 30.74 7.18
N VAL A 639 -20.85 30.53 7.94
CA VAL A 639 -20.39 31.44 8.99
C VAL A 639 -19.11 32.08 8.47
N GLU A 640 -19.12 33.40 8.29
CA GLU A 640 -17.95 34.18 7.87
C GLU A 640 -17.48 35.04 9.05
N GLY A 641 -16.20 35.02 9.39
CA GLY A 641 -15.58 35.90 10.37
C GLY A 641 -14.61 36.86 9.69
N TYR A 642 -14.63 38.14 10.06
CA TYR A 642 -13.71 39.15 9.52
C TYR A 642 -13.07 39.95 10.64
N GLN A 643 -11.74 39.88 10.77
CA GLN A 643 -10.96 40.58 11.80
C GLN A 643 -11.57 40.43 13.20
N SER A 644 -11.98 39.22 13.54
CA SER A 644 -12.78 38.92 14.73
C SER A 644 -12.40 37.58 15.34
N ARG A 645 -13.10 37.20 16.40
CA ARG A 645 -13.12 35.85 16.96
C ARG A 645 -14.55 35.44 17.25
N GLY A 646 -14.79 34.18 17.52
CA GLY A 646 -16.12 33.72 17.87
C GLY A 646 -16.30 32.22 17.76
N THR A 647 -17.52 31.81 18.07
CA THR A 647 -17.99 30.43 17.91
C THR A 647 -19.38 30.43 17.31
N ALA A 648 -19.69 29.39 16.56
CA ALA A 648 -21.03 29.14 16.06
C ALA A 648 -21.29 27.63 16.05
N ASP A 649 -22.42 27.20 16.60
CA ASP A 649 -22.92 25.83 16.45
C ASP A 649 -24.12 25.82 15.52
N VAL A 650 -23.90 25.50 14.23
CA VAL A 650 -24.97 25.25 13.27
C VAL A 650 -25.53 23.85 13.55
N TYR A 651 -26.32 23.74 14.62
CA TYR A 651 -26.89 22.48 15.10
C TYR A 651 -27.93 21.87 14.15
N LYS A 652 -28.41 22.65 13.17
CA LYS A 652 -29.32 22.19 12.11
C LYS A 652 -28.94 22.85 10.80
N MET A 653 -28.76 22.04 9.76
CA MET A 653 -28.72 22.52 8.38
C MET A 653 -29.19 21.41 7.44
N SER A 654 -30.17 21.75 6.60
CA SER A 654 -30.64 20.87 5.53
C SER A 654 -30.91 21.64 4.24
N PHE A 655 -30.59 21.01 3.12
CA PHE A 655 -30.77 21.56 1.78
C PHE A 655 -32.04 21.00 1.14
N GLY A 656 -33.01 21.85 0.87
CA GLY A 656 -34.26 21.48 0.21
C GLY A 656 -34.21 21.79 -1.28
N GLU A 657 -34.30 20.74 -2.11
CA GLU A 657 -34.60 20.85 -3.54
C GLU A 657 -36.03 20.32 -3.77
N GLN A 658 -36.95 21.19 -4.19
CA GLN A 658 -38.18 20.71 -4.81
C GLN A 658 -37.93 20.54 -6.31
N ALA A 659 -37.78 19.28 -6.74
CA ALA A 659 -37.85 18.97 -8.15
C ALA A 659 -39.23 19.39 -8.67
N ASN A 660 -39.28 20.42 -9.50
CA ASN A 660 -40.48 20.75 -10.28
C ASN A 660 -40.88 19.48 -11.05
N LYS A 661 -42.09 18.98 -10.77
CA LYS A 661 -42.70 17.83 -11.47
C LYS A 661 -42.91 18.11 -12.94
#